data_AF-A0A5E4IGR5-F1
#
_entry.id   AF-A0A5E4IGR5-F1
#
_cell.length_a   1.000
_cell.length_b   1.000
_cell.length_c   1.000
_cell.angle_alpha   90.00
_cell.angle_beta   90.00
_cell.angle_gamma   90.00
#
_symmetry.space_group_name_H-M   'P 1'
#
loop_
_entity.id
_entity.type
_entity.pdbx_description
1 polymer ?
#
loop_
_entity_poly.entity_id
_entity_poly.type
_entity_poly.pdbx_seq_one_letter_code
_entity_poly.pdbx_strand_id
1 'polypeptide(L)'
;MLEGELLATSRSHIVPRTQLLQTLTGEPGFDPLFMAFDCLYMNGEDLSIKPLGDRQEILKAAVHKLATEFIRLSEPKRFSTEKELEIVGRWAASQPSSEGLMVKDITKPYHPGGSDDWAKLKTVVELKVTVLESKPTDVGYTYLCGLRSNGEAVQNPVRELAGQRYAELGSTFVTKLQTRPGETLNVRIEELLVLEGGRLAWGKPTVVGPDSSRESYLVSQAVDLARRGHVLKVETRIEDVSSWGPADAPIAFVAASPSELEKARDEPLVGPVGEVFNRLYLEPLGLEKSQVAVLYLVPKVEKATDSKVEAWNSRLMKELSRINPKIIVTLGKVAAEALEDLADFAMPHPAAILKHGDSGEVARKVRQIAGRLQELAKDDDGEDTRSAIAVREYERSWWQMVPRTGKGRFVLQAHWRGLSEEELDLSQEALLKTGHSVHCDLRFEIDSQSLWGFTVFEGSTEEIRSKGQGEARILHLTPEDSLQGAFKLLQPHEWLTIAAEKPYISSPGGVGATSKKFSKFIQLDAGEYEFSYARLHGREVFLHGSKLKGRLLMQYAPVGAKPGIGEEGESSTDRVWIVKKPESQEPYTATHNLADVVSELEQKGQDKLVWSDRPGDRPQILDIDGHNALSEKEYHAAIFKADAEKRLVFGVVSEPLTVDAQGDVLSEEEIERFAHNFLINSQKFDVRHNWKQVRASIVESWIAKSDFEWMGQVIKKGSWIIGVKVFDDDLWGKIKAGVYRAFSVGGRGVRVRRVRFA
;
A
#
# COMPACT_ATOMS: atom_id res chain seq x y z
N MET A 1 44.94 7.10 11.99
CA MET A 1 44.02 6.22 12.72
C MET A 1 42.65 6.88 12.73
N LEU A 2 41.72 6.33 11.95
CA LEU A 2 40.31 6.75 11.96
C LEU A 2 39.56 5.86 12.95
N GLU A 3 38.63 6.44 13.69
CA GLU A 3 37.69 5.71 14.56
C GLU A 3 36.30 5.79 13.93
N GLY A 4 35.58 4.68 13.94
CA GLY A 4 34.33 4.55 13.21
C GLY A 4 33.61 3.24 13.51
N GLU A 5 32.39 3.14 13.00
CA GLU A 5 31.58 1.93 13.07
C GLU A 5 31.60 1.23 11.70
N LEU A 6 31.81 -0.08 11.69
CA LEU A 6 31.66 -0.89 10.49
C LEU A 6 30.19 -1.28 10.32
N LEU A 7 29.61 -0.86 9.21
CA LEU A 7 28.31 -1.28 8.72
C LEU A 7 28.48 -2.15 7.48
N ALA A 8 27.38 -2.73 7.02
CA ALA A 8 27.30 -3.36 5.71
C ALA A 8 26.08 -2.85 4.96
N THR A 9 26.17 -2.82 3.64
CA THR A 9 25.08 -2.41 2.76
C THR A 9 24.80 -3.46 1.71
N SER A 10 23.54 -3.58 1.32
CA SER A 10 23.13 -4.28 0.09
C SER A 10 22.48 -3.25 -0.81
N ARG A 11 23.10 -2.97 -1.97
CA ARG A 11 22.60 -1.98 -2.94
C ARG A 11 22.19 -0.66 -2.27
N SER A 12 23.12 -0.07 -1.51
CA SER A 12 22.97 1.18 -0.76
C SER A 12 21.99 1.16 0.44
N HIS A 13 21.38 0.02 0.79
CA HIS A 13 20.57 -0.11 2.00
C HIS A 13 21.41 -0.70 3.14
N ILE A 14 21.38 -0.07 4.31
CA ILE A 14 22.08 -0.56 5.50
C ILE A 14 21.44 -1.88 5.96
N VAL A 15 22.22 -2.94 5.99
CA VAL A 15 21.76 -4.25 6.47
C VAL A 15 21.70 -4.26 8.00
N PRO A 16 20.71 -4.95 8.60
CA PRO A 16 20.65 -5.12 10.04
C PRO A 16 21.92 -5.79 10.60
N ARG A 17 22.25 -5.43 11.85
CA ARG A 17 23.40 -5.97 12.59
C ARG A 17 23.43 -7.51 12.63
N THR A 18 22.28 -8.18 12.67
CA THR A 18 22.23 -9.65 12.67
C THR A 18 22.89 -10.27 11.45
N GLN A 19 22.81 -9.60 10.30
CA GLN A 19 23.40 -10.06 9.05
C GLN A 19 24.85 -9.61 8.91
N LEU A 20 25.25 -8.51 9.54
CA LEU A 20 26.66 -8.14 9.67
C LEU A 20 27.47 -9.23 10.40
N LEU A 21 26.90 -9.95 11.37
CA LEU A 21 27.64 -11.03 12.02
C LEU A 21 27.98 -12.20 11.06
N GLN A 22 27.20 -12.38 9.99
CA GLN A 22 27.46 -13.42 8.99
C GLN A 22 28.73 -13.10 8.19
N THR A 23 29.06 -11.82 8.01
CA THR A 23 30.28 -11.38 7.31
C THR A 23 31.57 -11.74 8.04
N LEU A 24 31.50 -12.07 9.33
CA LEU A 24 32.66 -12.50 10.12
C LEU A 24 33.04 -13.97 9.86
N THR A 25 32.19 -14.73 9.16
CA THR A 25 32.34 -16.20 8.99
C THR A 25 32.74 -16.63 7.57
N GLY A 26 32.91 -15.70 6.63
CA GLY A 26 33.28 -15.98 5.24
C GLY A 26 33.34 -14.71 4.37
N GLU A 27 33.34 -14.87 3.04
CA GLU A 27 33.20 -13.72 2.14
C GLU A 27 31.81 -13.09 2.33
N PRO A 28 31.74 -11.78 2.64
CA PRO A 28 30.48 -11.12 2.93
C PRO A 28 29.60 -11.05 1.69
N GLY A 29 28.35 -11.49 1.81
CA GLY A 29 27.32 -11.24 0.78
C GLY A 29 26.82 -9.78 0.73
N PHE A 30 27.57 -8.84 1.33
CA PHE A 30 27.20 -7.44 1.48
C PHE A 30 28.45 -6.55 1.38
N ASP A 31 28.26 -5.33 0.88
CA ASP A 31 29.34 -4.35 0.74
C ASP A 31 29.68 -3.72 2.10
N PRO A 32 30.96 -3.69 2.52
CA PRO A 32 31.36 -3.05 3.77
C PRO A 32 31.24 -1.52 3.68
N LEU A 33 30.79 -0.88 4.75
CA LEU A 33 30.72 0.58 4.86
C LEU A 33 31.27 1.03 6.21
N PHE A 34 32.38 1.77 6.20
CA PHE A 34 32.97 2.33 7.42
C PHE A 34 32.47 3.75 7.68
N MET A 35 31.68 3.93 8.73
CA MET A 35 31.17 5.22 9.19
C MET A 35 32.14 5.84 10.18
N ALA A 36 33.06 6.66 9.69
CA ALA A 36 34.06 7.33 10.52
C ALA A 36 33.45 8.49 11.32
N PHE A 37 33.76 8.57 12.62
CA PHE A 37 33.24 9.60 13.51
C PHE A 37 34.34 10.33 14.33
N ASP A 38 35.57 9.82 14.37
CA ASP A 38 36.73 10.49 15.00
C ASP A 38 38.04 10.22 14.24
N CYS A 39 39.06 11.04 14.51
CA CYS A 39 40.42 10.84 14.01
C CYS A 39 41.43 11.08 15.14
N LEU A 40 42.09 10.00 15.56
CA LEU A 40 42.98 10.01 16.73
C LEU A 40 44.45 10.19 16.36
N TYR A 41 44.81 9.93 15.11
CA TYR A 41 46.19 10.06 14.64
C TYR A 41 46.23 10.35 13.14
N MET A 42 47.05 11.28 12.69
CA MET A 42 47.19 11.61 11.27
C MET A 42 48.62 12.07 10.96
N ASN A 43 49.23 11.56 9.88
CA ASN A 43 50.52 12.02 9.35
C ASN A 43 51.66 12.15 10.39
N GLY A 44 51.73 11.27 11.39
CA GLY A 44 52.77 11.32 12.42
C GLY A 44 52.36 12.03 13.72
N GLU A 45 51.22 12.74 13.72
CA GLU A 45 50.71 13.51 14.86
C GLU A 45 49.63 12.74 15.62
N ASP A 46 49.77 12.67 16.94
CA ASP A 46 48.73 12.23 17.86
C ASP A 46 47.74 13.36 18.11
N LEU A 47 46.49 13.12 17.70
CA LEU A 47 45.40 14.09 17.78
C LEU A 47 44.52 13.87 19.01
N SER A 48 44.71 12.78 19.76
CA SER A 48 43.86 12.41 20.90
C SER A 48 43.77 13.48 21.98
N ILE A 49 44.82 14.29 22.15
CA ILE A 49 44.88 15.40 23.10
C ILE A 49 44.09 16.65 22.66
N LYS A 50 43.72 16.76 21.38
CA LYS A 50 42.95 17.90 20.86
C LYS A 50 41.46 17.73 21.17
N PRO A 51 40.68 18.81 21.31
CA PRO A 51 39.22 18.74 21.39
C PRO A 51 38.59 17.95 20.23
N LEU A 52 37.51 17.22 20.49
CA LEU A 52 36.80 16.42 19.48
C LEU A 52 36.37 17.25 18.26
N GLY A 53 35.96 18.52 18.45
CA GLY A 53 35.62 19.41 17.34
C GLY A 53 36.74 19.54 16.31
N ASP A 54 37.98 19.72 16.78
CA ASP A 54 39.16 19.86 15.91
C ASP A 54 39.47 18.53 15.21
N ARG A 55 39.36 17.42 15.93
CA ARG A 55 39.57 16.07 15.36
C ARG A 55 38.54 15.75 14.28
N GLN A 56 37.30 16.20 14.42
CA GLN A 56 36.23 16.03 13.43
C GLN A 56 36.47 16.82 12.14
N GLU A 57 37.02 18.04 12.21
CA GLU A 57 37.38 18.81 11.00
C GLU A 57 38.55 18.14 10.25
N ILE A 58 39.55 17.64 10.97
CA ILE A 58 40.65 16.87 10.38
C ILE A 58 40.13 15.58 9.72
N LEU A 59 39.24 14.85 10.42
CA LEU A 59 38.58 13.67 9.88
C LEU A 59 37.83 14.00 8.58
N LYS A 60 37.05 15.08 8.58
CA LYS A 60 36.25 15.50 7.42
C LYS A 60 37.13 15.76 6.20
N ALA A 61 38.23 16.49 6.38
CA ALA A 61 39.20 16.72 5.31
C ALA A 61 39.84 15.41 4.82
N ALA A 62 40.17 14.49 5.73
CA ALA A 62 40.75 13.20 5.38
C ALA A 62 39.80 12.33 4.56
N VAL A 63 38.54 12.18 4.99
CA VAL A 63 37.54 11.37 4.28
C VAL A 63 37.20 11.99 2.91
N HIS A 64 37.08 13.31 2.81
CA HIS A 64 36.83 13.98 1.53
C HIS A 64 37.97 13.72 0.53
N LYS A 65 39.23 13.71 1.01
CA LYS A 65 40.40 13.41 0.18
C LYS A 65 40.46 11.96 -0.30
N LEU A 66 39.90 11.01 0.45
CA LEU A 66 39.88 9.59 0.06
C LEU A 66 38.95 9.33 -1.15
N ALA A 67 37.91 10.15 -1.34
CA ALA A 67 36.98 10.08 -2.47
C ALA A 67 36.44 8.66 -2.74
N THR A 68 36.15 7.91 -1.67
CA THR A 68 35.66 6.53 -1.74
C THR A 68 34.26 6.42 -1.16
N GLU A 69 33.44 5.52 -1.72
CA GLU A 69 32.08 5.26 -1.24
C GLU A 69 32.03 4.36 0.01
N PHE A 70 33.11 3.61 0.28
CA PHE A 70 33.23 2.64 1.37
C PHE A 70 33.57 3.28 2.72
N ILE A 71 34.03 4.53 2.73
CA ILE A 71 34.34 5.29 3.96
C ILE A 71 33.52 6.57 3.91
N ARG A 72 32.60 6.73 4.86
CA ARG A 72 31.73 7.91 4.95
C ARG A 72 31.83 8.54 6.33
N LEU A 73 31.54 9.84 6.39
CA LEU A 73 31.45 10.54 7.66
C LEU A 73 30.13 10.23 8.36
N SER A 74 30.20 9.93 9.66
CA SER A 74 29.04 10.06 10.54
C SER A 74 28.81 11.55 10.80
N GLU A 75 27.86 12.15 10.08
CA GLU A 75 27.65 13.59 10.14
C GLU A 75 27.19 14.06 11.53
N PRO A 76 27.93 14.96 12.20
CA PRO A 76 27.50 15.51 13.48
C PRO A 76 26.34 16.50 13.30
N LYS A 77 25.32 16.39 14.15
CA LYS A 77 24.30 17.44 14.33
C LYS A 77 24.61 18.19 15.63
N ARG A 78 24.90 19.49 15.53
CA ARG A 78 25.17 20.35 16.68
C ARG A 78 23.86 20.72 17.36
N PHE A 79 23.88 20.80 18.69
CA PHE A 79 22.77 21.28 19.50
C PHE A 79 23.34 22.01 20.74
N SER A 80 22.57 22.96 21.28
CA SER A 80 22.94 23.75 22.45
C SER A 80 21.82 23.79 23.51
N THR A 81 20.64 23.22 23.20
CA THR A 81 19.47 23.20 24.09
C THR A 81 18.87 21.79 24.17
N GLU A 82 18.11 21.53 25.24
CA GLU A 82 17.37 20.27 25.41
C GLU A 82 16.36 20.03 24.27
N LYS A 83 15.68 21.09 23.82
CA LYS A 83 14.74 21.03 22.70
C LYS A 83 15.43 20.62 21.40
N GLU A 84 16.61 21.17 21.12
CA GLU A 84 17.40 20.77 19.95
C GLU A 84 17.88 19.33 20.06
N LEU A 85 18.31 18.89 21.26
CA LEU A 85 18.67 17.50 21.51
C LEU A 85 17.48 16.56 21.25
N GLU A 86 16.27 16.92 21.67
CA GLU A 86 15.07 16.13 21.40
C GLU A 86 14.78 16.05 19.88
N ILE A 87 14.90 17.16 19.16
CA ILE A 87 14.70 17.20 17.70
C ILE A 87 15.72 16.30 16.99
N VAL A 88 17.01 16.42 17.34
CA VAL A 88 18.08 15.60 16.76
C VAL A 88 17.90 14.13 17.14
N GLY A 89 17.49 13.84 18.37
CA GLY A 89 17.19 12.48 18.83
C GLY A 89 16.06 11.83 18.04
N ARG A 90 14.95 12.55 17.79
CA ARG A 90 13.84 12.07 16.96
C ARG A 90 14.24 11.89 15.49
N TRP A 91 15.04 12.81 14.95
CA TRP A 91 15.62 12.65 13.62
C TRP A 91 16.52 11.41 13.53
N ALA A 92 17.39 11.20 14.52
CA ALA A 92 18.28 10.04 14.56
C ALA A 92 17.47 8.73 14.66
N ALA A 93 16.41 8.71 15.47
CA ALA A 93 15.51 7.57 15.58
C ALA A 93 14.79 7.28 14.25
N SER A 94 14.40 8.30 13.48
CA SER A 94 13.71 8.10 12.19
C SER A 94 14.62 7.64 11.05
N GLN A 95 15.94 7.66 11.23
CA GLN A 95 16.87 7.21 10.19
C GLN A 95 16.77 5.69 9.98
N PRO A 96 16.81 5.20 8.73
CA PRO A 96 16.79 3.77 8.44
C PRO A 96 17.87 3.00 9.22
N SER A 97 17.48 1.88 9.82
CA SER A 97 18.37 1.00 10.58
C SER A 97 19.08 1.64 11.80
N SER A 98 18.81 2.90 12.16
CA SER A 98 19.44 3.58 13.30
C SER A 98 19.09 2.97 14.66
N GLU A 99 20.08 2.85 15.55
CA GLU A 99 19.88 2.50 16.97
C GLU A 99 19.56 3.72 17.85
N GLY A 100 19.78 4.93 17.33
CA GLY A 100 19.64 6.18 18.08
C GLY A 100 20.78 7.16 17.83
N LEU A 101 21.19 7.89 18.87
CA LEU A 101 22.13 9.00 18.80
C LEU A 101 23.29 8.81 19.77
N MET A 102 24.51 9.09 19.30
CA MET A 102 25.67 9.32 20.15
C MET A 102 25.82 10.82 20.41
N VAL A 103 25.75 11.23 21.67
CA VAL A 103 25.94 12.59 22.13
C VAL A 103 27.36 12.72 22.65
N LYS A 104 28.10 13.74 22.20
CA LYS A 104 29.52 13.92 22.53
C LYS A 104 29.82 15.39 22.85
N ASP A 105 30.58 15.64 23.91
CA ASP A 105 31.15 16.96 24.19
C ASP A 105 32.31 17.25 23.23
N ILE A 106 32.13 18.27 22.40
CA ILE A 106 33.06 18.64 21.33
C ILE A 106 34.34 19.30 21.88
N THR A 107 34.31 19.75 23.13
CA THR A 107 35.41 20.49 23.76
C THR A 107 36.44 19.58 24.43
N LYS A 108 36.13 18.28 24.53
CA LYS A 108 36.93 17.32 25.30
C LYS A 108 37.96 16.58 24.45
N PRO A 109 39.15 16.28 25.00
CA PRO A 109 40.08 15.35 24.38
C PRO A 109 39.49 13.93 24.33
N TYR A 110 40.18 13.02 23.65
CA TYR A 110 39.79 11.62 23.61
C TYR A 110 40.13 10.93 24.93
N HIS A 111 39.16 10.23 25.53
CA HIS A 111 39.32 9.45 26.75
C HIS A 111 39.06 7.97 26.46
N PRO A 112 40.09 7.10 26.51
CA PRO A 112 39.89 5.67 26.34
C PRO A 112 39.00 5.08 27.46
N GLY A 113 38.00 4.29 27.08
CA GLY A 113 37.08 3.63 28.01
C GLY A 113 35.77 4.39 28.23
N GLY A 114 35.08 4.10 29.34
CA GLY A 114 33.86 4.82 29.71
C GLY A 114 34.19 6.25 30.14
N SER A 115 33.43 7.23 29.65
CA SER A 115 33.59 8.64 30.00
C SER A 115 32.23 9.31 30.15
N ASP A 116 32.19 10.44 30.86
CA ASP A 116 31.00 11.28 30.99
C ASP A 116 30.84 12.26 29.81
N ASP A 117 31.85 12.34 28.94
CA ASP A 117 31.85 13.23 27.78
C ASP A 117 31.00 12.66 26.63
N TRP A 118 30.70 11.35 26.64
CA TRP A 118 29.93 10.66 25.61
C TRP A 118 28.71 9.96 26.23
N ALA A 119 27.54 10.20 25.65
CA ALA A 119 26.30 9.55 26.05
C ALA A 119 25.63 8.87 24.84
N LYS A 120 24.90 7.79 25.10
CA LYS A 120 24.08 7.08 24.10
C LYS A 120 22.61 7.28 24.40
N LEU A 121 21.87 7.78 23.42
CA LEU A 121 20.41 7.85 23.45
C LEU A 121 19.89 6.77 22.51
N LYS A 122 19.19 5.79 23.06
CA LYS A 122 18.66 4.65 22.31
C LYS A 122 17.15 4.71 22.22
N THR A 123 16.62 4.34 21.07
CA THR A 123 15.18 4.20 20.88
C THR A 123 14.73 2.83 21.38
N VAL A 124 13.67 2.80 22.17
CA VAL A 124 13.11 1.57 22.74
C VAL A 124 11.59 1.58 22.62
N VAL A 125 11.00 0.40 22.55
CA VAL A 125 9.54 0.22 22.73
C VAL A 125 9.29 -0.81 23.82
N GLU A 126 8.13 -0.72 24.44
CA GLU A 126 7.68 -1.70 25.42
C GLU A 126 6.60 -2.58 24.79
N LEU A 127 6.84 -3.89 24.76
CA LEU A 127 5.90 -4.88 24.28
C LEU A 127 5.23 -5.58 25.46
N LYS A 128 3.91 -5.75 25.39
CA LYS A 128 3.19 -6.71 26.21
C LYS A 128 3.28 -8.09 25.61
N VAL A 129 3.85 -9.02 26.35
CA VAL A 129 4.05 -10.41 25.92
C VAL A 129 3.54 -11.38 26.97
N THR A 130 3.15 -12.58 26.54
CA THR A 130 2.77 -13.65 27.47
C THR A 130 3.99 -14.51 27.79
N VAL A 131 4.17 -14.85 29.06
CA VAL A 131 5.17 -15.83 29.49
C VAL A 131 4.70 -17.22 29.08
N LEU A 132 5.48 -17.88 28.23
CA LEU A 132 5.22 -19.25 27.78
C LEU A 132 5.98 -20.27 28.62
N GLU A 133 7.17 -19.90 29.11
CA GLU A 133 8.02 -20.76 29.93
C GLU A 133 8.87 -19.92 30.88
N SER A 134 9.15 -20.45 32.07
CA SER A 134 10.02 -19.84 33.08
C SER A 134 11.23 -20.73 33.30
N LYS A 135 12.44 -20.16 33.21
CA LYS A 135 13.70 -20.87 33.42
C LYS A 135 14.50 -20.19 34.54
N PRO A 136 14.73 -20.86 35.69
CA PRO A 136 15.60 -20.33 36.74
C PRO A 136 17.06 -20.32 36.28
N THR A 137 17.84 -19.41 36.86
CA THR A 137 19.29 -19.25 36.70
C THR A 137 19.90 -19.01 38.09
N ASP A 138 21.22 -19.04 38.22
CA ASP A 138 21.91 -18.83 39.51
C ASP A 138 21.61 -17.45 40.14
N VAL A 139 21.22 -16.46 39.34
CA VAL A 139 21.06 -15.06 39.78
C VAL A 139 19.67 -14.47 39.50
N GLY A 140 18.71 -15.28 39.04
CA GLY A 140 17.35 -14.83 38.70
C GLY A 140 16.61 -15.77 37.75
N TYR A 141 15.74 -15.24 36.89
CA TYR A 141 14.91 -15.98 35.94
C TYR A 141 15.04 -15.42 34.52
N THR A 142 14.93 -16.29 33.53
CA THR A 142 14.64 -15.91 32.14
C THR A 142 13.28 -16.45 31.73
N TYR A 143 12.57 -15.70 30.88
CA TYR A 143 11.23 -16.06 30.45
C TYR A 143 11.20 -16.23 28.93
N LEU A 144 10.78 -17.39 28.44
CA LEU A 144 10.39 -17.53 27.04
C LEU A 144 9.02 -16.85 26.88
N CYS A 145 8.94 -15.89 25.97
CA CYS A 145 7.75 -15.09 25.76
C CYS A 145 7.19 -15.26 24.35
N GLY A 146 5.90 -14.98 24.20
CA GLY A 146 5.21 -14.99 22.92
C GLY A 146 4.20 -13.87 22.75
N LEU A 147 3.89 -13.60 21.48
CA LEU A 147 2.84 -12.70 21.03
C LEU A 147 1.63 -13.52 20.60
N ARG A 148 0.42 -12.99 20.75
CA ARG A 148 -0.79 -13.71 20.29
C ARG A 148 -0.80 -13.83 18.77
N SER A 149 -1.23 -14.98 18.28
CA SER A 149 -1.38 -15.28 16.85
C SER A 149 -2.81 -15.75 16.57
N ASN A 150 -3.53 -15.00 15.73
CA ASN A 150 -4.90 -15.29 15.32
C ASN A 150 -4.95 -15.80 13.86
N GLY A 151 -4.03 -16.70 13.49
CA GLY A 151 -3.91 -17.19 12.11
C GLY A 151 -3.06 -16.29 11.20
N GLU A 152 -2.35 -15.32 11.77
CA GLU A 152 -1.31 -14.56 11.07
C GLU A 152 -0.22 -15.53 10.58
N ALA A 153 0.16 -15.43 9.30
CA ALA A 153 1.20 -16.25 8.68
C ALA A 153 2.59 -15.83 9.20
N VAL A 154 2.96 -16.31 10.39
CA VAL A 154 4.30 -16.20 10.94
C VAL A 154 4.97 -17.56 11.02
N GLN A 155 6.27 -17.60 10.70
CA GLN A 155 7.06 -18.83 10.75
C GLN A 155 7.67 -19.13 12.13
N ASN A 156 7.32 -18.35 13.16
CA ASN A 156 7.71 -18.65 14.54
C ASN A 156 7.05 -19.95 15.00
N PRO A 157 7.73 -20.75 15.86
CA PRO A 157 7.07 -21.82 16.59
C PRO A 157 5.82 -21.28 17.31
N VAL A 158 4.72 -22.01 17.21
CA VAL A 158 3.45 -21.63 17.85
C VAL A 158 3.19 -22.54 19.02
N ARG A 159 3.02 -21.96 20.22
CA ARG A 159 2.54 -22.67 21.40
C ARG A 159 1.10 -22.32 21.68
N GLU A 160 0.34 -23.30 22.14
CA GLU A 160 -1.00 -23.09 22.67
C GLU A 160 -0.96 -23.10 24.19
N LEU A 161 -1.56 -22.10 24.81
CA LEU A 161 -1.70 -21.99 26.26
C LEU A 161 -3.10 -21.47 26.58
N ALA A 162 -3.85 -22.25 27.36
CA ALA A 162 -5.25 -21.95 27.72
C ALA A 162 -6.16 -21.67 26.51
N GLY A 163 -5.99 -22.41 25.40
CA GLY A 163 -6.79 -22.26 24.18
C GLY A 163 -6.42 -21.07 23.29
N GLN A 164 -5.41 -20.27 23.67
CA GLN A 164 -4.87 -19.19 22.85
C GLN A 164 -3.54 -19.61 22.24
N ARG A 165 -3.35 -19.28 20.96
CA ARG A 165 -2.10 -19.52 20.21
C ARG A 165 -1.16 -18.33 20.34
N TYR A 166 0.12 -18.62 20.55
CA TYR A 166 1.19 -17.64 20.70
C TYR A 166 2.36 -17.97 19.79
N ALA A 167 2.82 -17.00 19.01
CA ALA A 167 4.07 -17.04 18.28
C ALA A 167 5.23 -16.79 19.25
N GLU A 168 6.15 -17.75 19.39
CA GLU A 168 7.32 -17.63 20.26
C GLU A 168 8.26 -16.51 19.77
N LEU A 169 8.52 -15.51 20.62
CA LEU A 169 9.38 -14.36 20.28
C LEU A 169 10.83 -14.53 20.77
N GLY A 170 11.01 -15.28 21.86
CA GLY A 170 12.32 -15.60 22.44
C GLY A 170 12.39 -15.40 23.94
N SER A 171 13.57 -15.60 24.52
CA SER A 171 13.80 -15.44 25.96
C SER A 171 14.18 -14.01 26.33
N THR A 172 13.71 -13.54 27.49
CA THR A 172 14.12 -12.28 28.09
C THR A 172 15.55 -12.36 28.66
N PHE A 173 16.15 -11.21 28.97
CA PHE A 173 17.29 -11.16 29.88
C PHE A 173 16.92 -11.61 31.30
N VAL A 174 17.95 -11.98 32.07
CA VAL A 174 17.81 -12.41 33.46
C VAL A 174 17.22 -11.29 34.29
N THR A 175 16.18 -11.59 35.06
CA THR A 175 15.53 -10.67 35.99
C THR A 175 15.33 -11.33 37.35
N LYS A 176 15.28 -10.54 38.42
CA LYS A 176 14.90 -11.01 39.76
C LYS A 176 13.38 -11.09 39.93
N LEU A 177 12.61 -10.50 39.01
CA LEU A 177 11.16 -10.58 39.02
C LEU A 177 10.73 -12.03 38.82
N GLN A 178 9.90 -12.54 39.74
CA GLN A 178 9.33 -13.87 39.64
C GLN A 178 7.92 -13.80 39.03
N THR A 179 7.72 -14.48 37.91
CA THR A 179 6.41 -14.66 37.26
C THR A 179 6.23 -16.10 36.77
N ARG A 180 5.03 -16.44 36.29
CA ARG A 180 4.60 -17.80 35.92
C ARG A 180 4.14 -17.85 34.45
N PRO A 181 4.21 -19.01 33.79
CA PRO A 181 3.59 -19.19 32.47
C PRO A 181 2.11 -18.79 32.48
N GLY A 182 1.66 -18.08 31.44
CA GLY A 182 0.32 -17.52 31.29
C GLY A 182 0.21 -16.05 31.69
N GLU A 183 1.10 -15.56 32.55
CA GLU A 183 1.10 -14.16 32.97
C GLU A 183 1.62 -13.23 31.85
N THR A 184 1.17 -11.98 31.88
CA THR A 184 1.62 -10.95 30.93
C THR A 184 2.75 -10.12 31.54
N LEU A 185 3.80 -9.89 30.74
CA LEU A 185 4.93 -9.04 31.07
C LEU A 185 5.03 -7.86 30.11
N ASN A 186 5.45 -6.72 30.65
CA ASN A 186 6.01 -5.64 29.86
C ASN A 186 7.51 -5.86 29.68
N VAL A 187 7.92 -5.98 28.42
CA VAL A 187 9.31 -6.19 28.03
C VAL A 187 9.74 -5.05 27.13
N ARG A 188 10.76 -4.31 27.57
CA ARG A 188 11.40 -3.27 26.76
C ARG A 188 12.37 -3.91 25.78
N ILE A 189 12.27 -3.53 24.52
CA ILE A 189 13.16 -3.97 23.45
C ILE A 189 13.79 -2.77 22.75
N GLU A 190 15.02 -2.95 22.27
CA GLU A 190 15.70 -1.99 21.38
C GLU A 190 15.39 -2.28 19.91
N GLU A 191 15.02 -3.53 19.58
CA GLU A 191 14.81 -3.99 18.21
C GLU A 191 13.73 -5.07 18.15
N LEU A 192 12.83 -4.99 17.16
CA LEU A 192 12.02 -6.12 16.70
C LEU A 192 12.50 -6.50 15.31
N LEU A 193 12.98 -7.73 15.16
CA LEU A 193 13.60 -8.25 13.94
C LEU A 193 12.61 -9.08 13.16
N VAL A 194 12.43 -8.79 11.87
CA VAL A 194 11.77 -9.66 10.90
C VAL A 194 12.85 -10.36 10.08
N LEU A 195 13.05 -11.63 10.37
CA LEU A 195 14.06 -12.48 9.75
C LEU A 195 13.56 -13.08 8.43
N GLU A 196 14.46 -13.70 7.67
CA GLU A 196 14.09 -14.45 6.47
C GLU A 196 12.94 -15.45 6.74
N GLY A 197 11.97 -15.52 5.83
CA GLY A 197 10.75 -16.31 6.00
C GLY A 197 9.66 -15.66 6.87
N GLY A 198 9.85 -14.44 7.38
CA GLY A 198 8.85 -13.74 8.19
C GLY A 198 8.83 -14.19 9.66
N ARG A 199 9.90 -14.82 10.13
CA ARG A 199 10.09 -15.16 11.54
C ARG A 199 10.47 -13.92 12.34
N LEU A 200 9.88 -13.74 13.52
CA LEU A 200 10.19 -12.65 14.43
C LEU A 200 11.24 -13.04 15.47
N ALA A 201 12.08 -12.08 15.82
CA ALA A 201 12.96 -12.12 16.98
C ALA A 201 13.04 -10.74 17.62
N TRP A 202 13.60 -10.62 18.82
CA TRP A 202 13.78 -9.34 19.49
C TRP A 202 15.20 -9.12 20.02
N GLY A 203 15.62 -7.85 20.04
CA GLY A 203 16.90 -7.40 20.56
C GLY A 203 16.76 -6.75 21.93
N LYS A 204 17.67 -7.12 22.84
CA LYS A 204 17.79 -6.58 24.21
C LYS A 204 16.49 -6.64 25.07
N PRO A 205 15.80 -7.80 25.15
CA PRO A 205 14.52 -7.93 25.82
C PRO A 205 14.65 -7.82 27.35
N THR A 206 14.47 -6.60 27.87
CA THR A 206 14.60 -6.27 29.29
C THR A 206 13.24 -6.26 29.96
N VAL A 207 13.06 -7.10 30.99
CA VAL A 207 11.81 -7.16 31.75
C VAL A 207 11.62 -5.87 32.53
N VAL A 208 10.51 -5.17 32.29
CA VAL A 208 10.12 -3.96 33.03
C VAL A 208 9.29 -4.33 34.25
N GLY A 209 8.32 -5.22 34.08
CA GLY A 209 7.43 -5.64 35.16
C GLY A 209 6.26 -6.51 34.69
N PRO A 210 5.48 -7.05 35.63
CA PRO A 210 4.20 -7.67 35.30
C PRO A 210 3.19 -6.62 34.87
N ASP A 211 2.29 -6.97 33.95
CA ASP A 211 1.24 -6.04 33.53
C ASP A 211 -0.06 -6.77 33.22
N SER A 212 -1.00 -6.71 34.16
CA SER A 212 -2.34 -7.30 34.07
C SER A 212 -3.40 -6.35 33.49
N SER A 213 -3.04 -5.15 33.01
CA SER A 213 -4.01 -4.15 32.55
C SER A 213 -4.78 -4.55 31.28
N ARG A 214 -4.19 -5.45 30.47
CA ARG A 214 -4.75 -5.99 29.22
C ARG A 214 -3.87 -7.14 28.74
N GLU A 215 -4.44 -7.94 27.87
CA GLU A 215 -3.78 -9.07 27.21
C GLU A 215 -2.54 -8.65 26.41
N SER A 216 -1.68 -9.61 26.12
CA SER A 216 -0.47 -9.43 25.30
C SER A 216 -0.78 -8.98 23.87
N TYR A 217 0.19 -8.39 23.19
CA TYR A 217 -0.04 -7.90 21.82
C TYR A 217 -0.20 -9.05 20.81
N LEU A 218 -1.00 -8.80 19.78
CA LEU A 218 -0.98 -9.57 18.54
C LEU A 218 0.34 -9.35 17.82
N VAL A 219 0.72 -10.27 16.93
CA VAL A 219 1.92 -10.08 16.10
C VAL A 219 1.83 -8.78 15.29
N SER A 220 0.72 -8.56 14.57
CA SER A 220 0.49 -7.33 13.81
C SER A 220 0.64 -6.06 14.66
N GLN A 221 0.12 -6.06 15.88
CA GLN A 221 0.21 -4.93 16.81
C GLN A 221 1.66 -4.68 17.24
N ALA A 222 2.42 -5.73 17.56
CA ALA A 222 3.82 -5.59 17.93
C ALA A 222 4.67 -5.07 16.76
N VAL A 223 4.41 -5.54 15.53
CA VAL A 223 5.09 -5.07 14.31
C VAL A 223 4.75 -3.62 14.01
N ASP A 224 3.47 -3.21 14.12
CA ASP A 224 3.05 -1.82 13.96
C ASP A 224 3.71 -0.91 14.99
N LEU A 225 3.68 -1.30 16.27
CA LEU A 225 4.28 -0.52 17.36
C LEU A 225 5.79 -0.38 17.16
N ALA A 226 6.48 -1.45 16.80
CA ALA A 226 7.91 -1.42 16.51
C ALA A 226 8.23 -0.53 15.30
N ARG A 227 7.38 -0.53 14.26
CA ARG A 227 7.52 0.34 13.09
C ARG A 227 7.37 1.82 13.46
N ARG A 228 6.30 2.17 14.18
CA ARG A 228 6.04 3.54 14.65
C ARG A 228 7.08 4.02 15.66
N GLY A 229 7.62 3.10 16.46
CA GLY A 229 8.71 3.37 17.38
C GLY A 229 10.10 3.32 16.76
N HIS A 230 10.23 3.14 15.43
CA HIS A 230 11.51 3.06 14.70
C HIS A 230 12.49 1.97 15.17
N VAL A 231 12.00 0.93 15.85
CA VAL A 231 12.79 -0.22 16.31
C VAL A 231 12.54 -1.48 15.49
N LEU A 232 11.65 -1.44 14.49
CA LEU A 232 11.47 -2.55 13.54
C LEU A 232 12.66 -2.62 12.58
N LYS A 233 13.34 -3.76 12.52
CA LYS A 233 14.39 -4.05 11.54
C LYS A 233 13.98 -5.27 10.71
N VAL A 234 14.16 -5.21 9.40
CA VAL A 234 13.83 -6.29 8.48
C VAL A 234 15.13 -6.76 7.84
N GLU A 235 15.40 -8.07 7.92
CA GLU A 235 16.57 -8.64 7.24
C GLU A 235 16.53 -8.34 5.75
N THR A 236 17.65 -7.81 5.27
CA THR A 236 17.86 -7.55 3.85
C THR A 236 18.06 -8.89 3.16
N ARG A 237 17.16 -9.22 2.26
CA ARG A 237 17.29 -10.48 1.52
C ARG A 237 18.38 -10.32 0.46
N ILE A 238 19.33 -11.24 0.45
CA ILE A 238 20.35 -11.32 -0.59
C ILE A 238 19.69 -11.86 -1.86
N GLU A 239 19.78 -11.10 -2.94
CA GLU A 239 19.40 -11.54 -4.28
C GLU A 239 20.64 -12.15 -4.94
N ASP A 240 20.50 -13.29 -5.62
CA ASP A 240 21.57 -13.85 -6.44
C ASP A 240 21.72 -13.11 -7.77
N VAL A 241 20.63 -12.53 -8.29
CA VAL A 241 20.61 -11.73 -9.52
C VAL A 241 19.73 -10.51 -9.35
N SER A 242 20.30 -9.35 -9.66
CA SER A 242 19.62 -8.06 -9.58
C SER A 242 18.48 -7.87 -10.58
N SER A 243 17.52 -7.02 -10.24
CA SER A 243 16.61 -6.47 -11.23
C SER A 243 17.42 -5.68 -12.26
N TRP A 244 17.18 -5.96 -13.54
CA TRP A 244 17.89 -5.35 -14.64
C TRP A 244 17.02 -4.33 -15.36
N GLY A 245 17.67 -3.36 -16.00
CA GLY A 245 17.05 -2.40 -16.90
C GLY A 245 16.84 -1.01 -16.30
N PRO A 246 16.51 -0.02 -17.15
CA PRO A 246 16.31 1.36 -16.74
C PRO A 246 14.99 1.53 -15.97
N ALA A 247 14.88 2.62 -15.21
CA ALA A 247 13.70 2.89 -14.38
C ALA A 247 12.44 3.28 -15.17
N ASP A 248 12.53 3.43 -16.48
CA ASP A 248 11.47 3.81 -17.41
C ASP A 248 11.36 2.81 -18.58
N ALA A 249 11.80 1.57 -18.37
CA ALA A 249 11.76 0.54 -19.40
C ALA A 249 10.32 0.32 -19.92
N PRO A 250 10.07 0.43 -21.24
CA PRO A 250 8.73 0.26 -21.80
C PRO A 250 8.17 -1.16 -21.62
N ILE A 251 9.05 -2.15 -21.47
CA ILE A 251 8.69 -3.56 -21.28
C ILE A 251 9.45 -4.12 -20.08
N ALA A 252 8.75 -4.84 -19.21
CA ALA A 252 9.35 -5.68 -18.18
C ALA A 252 9.12 -7.16 -18.48
N PHE A 253 10.21 -7.93 -18.53
CA PHE A 253 10.18 -9.38 -18.61
C PHE A 253 10.30 -9.98 -17.21
N VAL A 254 9.38 -10.86 -16.82
CA VAL A 254 9.38 -11.51 -15.50
C VAL A 254 9.53 -13.01 -15.65
N ALA A 255 10.62 -13.57 -15.10
CA ALA A 255 10.89 -15.00 -15.07
C ALA A 255 10.73 -15.58 -13.65
N ALA A 256 10.73 -16.91 -13.51
CA ALA A 256 10.53 -17.54 -12.21
C ALA A 256 11.73 -17.36 -11.26
N SER A 257 12.91 -17.78 -11.71
CA SER A 257 14.17 -17.72 -10.95
C SER A 257 15.38 -17.68 -11.90
N PRO A 258 16.52 -17.10 -11.48
CA PRO A 258 17.79 -17.14 -12.21
C PRO A 258 18.46 -18.52 -12.19
N SER A 259 19.42 -18.71 -13.09
CA SER A 259 20.36 -19.83 -13.14
C SER A 259 21.71 -19.49 -12.48
N GLU A 260 22.52 -20.52 -12.23
CA GLU A 260 23.89 -20.36 -11.69
C GLU A 260 24.78 -19.46 -12.57
N LEU A 261 24.58 -19.48 -13.89
CA LEU A 261 25.34 -18.63 -14.80
C LEU A 261 24.95 -17.15 -14.67
N GLU A 262 23.65 -16.88 -14.50
CA GLU A 262 23.13 -15.52 -14.26
C GLU A 262 23.64 -14.99 -12.91
N LYS A 263 23.63 -15.82 -11.87
CA LYS A 263 24.23 -15.51 -10.56
C LYS A 263 25.72 -15.18 -10.65
N ALA A 264 26.49 -16.02 -11.36
CA ALA A 264 27.94 -15.81 -11.50
C ALA A 264 28.30 -14.50 -12.22
N ARG A 265 27.37 -13.93 -13.00
CA ARG A 265 27.55 -12.68 -13.73
C ARG A 265 26.80 -11.49 -13.11
N ASP A 266 25.97 -11.72 -12.09
CA ASP A 266 24.95 -10.79 -11.59
C ASP A 266 24.18 -10.09 -12.73
N GLU A 267 23.78 -10.88 -13.73
CA GLU A 267 23.10 -10.37 -14.92
C GLU A 267 22.04 -11.39 -15.39
N PRO A 268 20.77 -10.98 -15.54
CA PRO A 268 19.70 -11.90 -15.95
C PRO A 268 19.79 -12.26 -17.43
N LEU A 269 19.30 -13.42 -17.82
CA LEU A 269 19.24 -13.91 -19.21
C LEU A 269 20.58 -13.71 -19.94
N VAL A 270 21.61 -14.42 -19.49
CA VAL A 270 22.97 -14.41 -20.07
C VAL A 270 23.37 -15.78 -20.65
N GLY A 271 24.46 -15.80 -21.41
CA GLY A 271 24.94 -17.01 -22.08
C GLY A 271 23.99 -17.48 -23.19
N PRO A 272 23.93 -18.79 -23.48
CA PRO A 272 23.09 -19.32 -24.56
C PRO A 272 21.60 -18.97 -24.42
N VAL A 273 21.09 -18.91 -23.19
CA VAL A 273 19.71 -18.48 -22.90
C VAL A 273 19.51 -17.00 -23.24
N GLY A 274 20.49 -16.16 -22.90
CA GLY A 274 20.51 -14.74 -23.25
C GLY A 274 20.61 -14.47 -24.75
N GLU A 275 21.40 -15.26 -25.48
CA GLU A 275 21.49 -15.17 -26.94
C GLU A 275 20.14 -15.48 -27.61
N VAL A 276 19.42 -16.50 -27.12
CA VAL A 276 18.07 -16.81 -27.59
C VAL A 276 17.09 -15.68 -27.23
N PHE A 277 17.18 -15.13 -26.02
CA PHE A 277 16.36 -14.01 -25.60
C PHE A 277 16.56 -12.79 -26.51
N ASN A 278 17.81 -12.38 -26.71
CA ASN A 278 18.14 -11.25 -27.57
C ASN A 278 17.63 -11.47 -28.99
N ARG A 279 17.97 -12.62 -29.61
CA ARG A 279 17.65 -12.91 -31.01
C ARG A 279 16.16 -13.10 -31.29
N LEU A 280 15.43 -13.80 -30.42
CA LEU A 280 14.04 -14.17 -30.70
C LEU A 280 13.01 -13.24 -30.06
N TYR A 281 13.38 -12.51 -29.00
CA TYR A 281 12.44 -11.66 -28.25
C TYR A 281 12.71 -10.19 -28.49
N LEU A 282 13.98 -9.75 -28.43
CA LEU A 282 14.33 -8.32 -28.47
C LEU A 282 14.61 -7.80 -29.89
N GLU A 283 15.46 -8.48 -30.67
CA GLU A 283 15.82 -8.09 -32.04
C GLU A 283 14.59 -7.85 -32.95
N PRO A 284 13.55 -8.71 -32.95
CA PRO A 284 12.38 -8.47 -33.80
C PRO A 284 11.48 -7.32 -33.30
N LEU A 285 11.66 -6.87 -32.06
CA LEU A 285 11.03 -5.66 -31.52
C LEU A 285 11.88 -4.40 -31.79
N GLY A 286 13.11 -4.55 -32.30
CA GLY A 286 14.07 -3.46 -32.45
C GLY A 286 14.58 -2.92 -31.11
N LEU A 287 14.61 -3.75 -30.06
CA LEU A 287 15.03 -3.38 -28.72
C LEU A 287 16.37 -4.01 -28.36
N GLU A 288 17.12 -3.32 -27.51
CA GLU A 288 18.29 -3.86 -26.84
C GLU A 288 17.99 -4.24 -25.38
N LYS A 289 18.78 -5.15 -24.82
CA LYS A 289 18.64 -5.58 -23.42
C LYS A 289 18.81 -4.42 -22.41
N SER A 290 19.54 -3.38 -22.80
CA SER A 290 19.72 -2.14 -22.02
C SER A 290 18.46 -1.26 -21.97
N GLN A 291 17.48 -1.51 -22.85
CA GLN A 291 16.25 -0.72 -22.97
C GLN A 291 15.04 -1.41 -22.32
N VAL A 292 15.21 -2.63 -21.80
CA VAL A 292 14.11 -3.40 -21.20
C VAL A 292 14.44 -3.75 -19.75
N ALA A 293 13.41 -4.00 -18.96
CA ALA A 293 13.57 -4.52 -17.62
C ALA A 293 13.49 -6.04 -17.60
N VAL A 294 14.31 -6.67 -16.75
CA VAL A 294 14.22 -8.12 -16.47
C VAL A 294 14.20 -8.35 -14.97
N LEU A 295 13.19 -9.09 -14.51
CA LEU A 295 12.88 -9.34 -13.10
C LEU A 295 12.65 -10.84 -12.87
N TYR A 296 12.76 -11.26 -11.61
CA TYR A 296 12.38 -12.60 -11.18
C TYR A 296 11.33 -12.58 -10.08
N LEU A 297 10.42 -13.56 -10.09
CA LEU A 297 9.54 -13.83 -8.94
C LEU A 297 10.37 -14.13 -7.69
N VAL A 298 11.39 -14.97 -7.84
CA VAL A 298 12.35 -15.34 -6.81
C VAL A 298 13.75 -15.05 -7.34
N PRO A 299 14.39 -13.93 -6.94
CA PRO A 299 15.71 -13.53 -7.45
C PRO A 299 16.85 -14.33 -6.79
N LYS A 300 16.67 -15.64 -6.60
CA LYS A 300 17.65 -16.59 -6.05
C LYS A 300 17.69 -17.84 -6.94
N VAL A 301 18.85 -18.48 -7.04
CA VAL A 301 19.05 -19.71 -7.82
C VAL A 301 18.41 -20.90 -7.09
N GLU A 302 17.08 -20.93 -7.11
CA GLU A 302 16.26 -21.94 -6.46
C GLU A 302 14.90 -22.05 -7.13
N LYS A 303 14.20 -23.16 -6.87
CA LYS A 303 12.86 -23.36 -7.43
C LYS A 303 11.86 -22.37 -6.81
N ALA A 304 11.18 -21.59 -7.65
CA ALA A 304 10.07 -20.72 -7.27
C ALA A 304 8.83 -21.55 -6.90
N THR A 305 8.66 -21.84 -5.62
CA THR A 305 7.42 -22.42 -5.05
C THR A 305 6.49 -21.32 -4.57
N ASP A 306 5.19 -21.57 -4.44
CA ASP A 306 4.18 -20.58 -4.03
C ASP A 306 4.58 -19.79 -2.78
N SER A 307 5.07 -20.49 -1.74
CA SER A 307 5.54 -19.83 -0.51
C SER A 307 6.74 -18.91 -0.72
N LYS A 308 7.64 -19.22 -1.67
CA LYS A 308 8.79 -18.37 -1.99
C LYS A 308 8.38 -17.20 -2.86
N VAL A 309 7.52 -17.43 -3.85
CA VAL A 309 6.93 -16.37 -4.68
C VAL A 309 6.21 -15.36 -3.79
N GLU A 310 5.34 -15.82 -2.89
CA GLU A 310 4.62 -14.97 -1.95
C GLU A 310 5.57 -14.16 -1.08
N ALA A 311 6.63 -14.80 -0.57
CA ALA A 311 7.62 -14.10 0.22
C ALA A 311 8.24 -12.92 -0.55
N TRP A 312 8.55 -13.07 -1.84
CA TRP A 312 9.21 -12.06 -2.67
C TRP A 312 8.25 -11.13 -3.43
N ASN A 313 6.95 -11.40 -3.41
CA ASN A 313 5.94 -10.66 -4.16
C ASN A 313 5.95 -9.16 -3.86
N SER A 314 6.03 -8.77 -2.58
CA SER A 314 6.10 -7.35 -2.19
C SER A 314 7.30 -6.62 -2.81
N ARG A 315 8.46 -7.28 -2.94
CA ARG A 315 9.64 -6.72 -3.60
C ARG A 315 9.41 -6.60 -5.10
N LEU A 316 8.88 -7.64 -5.74
CA LEU A 316 8.58 -7.63 -7.17
C LEU A 316 7.62 -6.49 -7.54
N MET A 317 6.54 -6.31 -6.77
CA MET A 317 5.56 -5.24 -6.98
C MET A 317 6.19 -3.86 -6.79
N LYS A 318 7.10 -3.70 -5.82
CA LYS A 318 7.84 -2.45 -5.64
C LYS A 318 8.73 -2.12 -6.85
N GLU A 319 9.43 -3.12 -7.40
CA GLU A 319 10.25 -2.90 -8.60
C GLU A 319 9.41 -2.64 -9.85
N LEU A 320 8.33 -3.38 -10.07
CA LEU A 320 7.40 -3.12 -11.16
C LEU A 320 6.78 -1.72 -11.04
N SER A 321 6.44 -1.28 -9.82
CA SER A 321 5.95 0.08 -9.57
C SER A 321 7.02 1.15 -9.81
N ARG A 322 8.30 0.85 -9.50
CA ARG A 322 9.42 1.77 -9.75
C ARG A 322 9.71 1.91 -11.24
N ILE A 323 9.68 0.81 -11.98
CA ILE A 323 9.93 0.76 -13.42
C ILE A 323 8.74 1.30 -14.21
N ASN A 324 7.53 1.03 -13.71
CA ASN A 324 6.26 1.39 -14.33
C ASN A 324 6.20 1.04 -15.83
N PRO A 325 6.42 -0.23 -16.20
CA PRO A 325 6.49 -0.65 -17.61
C PRO A 325 5.11 -0.53 -18.27
N LYS A 326 5.08 -0.17 -19.56
CA LYS A 326 3.84 -0.15 -20.35
C LYS A 326 3.34 -1.56 -20.69
N ILE A 327 4.24 -2.53 -20.74
CA ILE A 327 3.94 -3.95 -21.03
C ILE A 327 4.70 -4.86 -20.06
N ILE A 328 4.00 -5.82 -19.44
CA ILE A 328 4.56 -6.89 -18.63
C ILE A 328 4.48 -8.22 -19.39
N VAL A 329 5.64 -8.85 -19.59
CA VAL A 329 5.76 -10.14 -20.28
C VAL A 329 6.27 -11.19 -19.30
N THR A 330 5.51 -12.25 -19.07
CA THR A 330 5.95 -13.40 -18.27
C THR A 330 6.68 -14.43 -19.11
N LEU A 331 7.79 -14.95 -18.57
CA LEU A 331 8.62 -15.96 -19.21
C LEU A 331 8.46 -17.32 -18.49
N GLY A 332 7.68 -18.19 -19.10
CA GLY A 332 7.38 -19.53 -18.60
C GLY A 332 6.15 -19.61 -17.71
N LYS A 333 5.70 -20.85 -17.48
CA LYS A 333 4.41 -21.16 -16.84
C LYS A 333 4.30 -20.62 -15.42
N VAL A 334 5.33 -20.79 -14.60
CA VAL A 334 5.33 -20.36 -13.18
C VAL A 334 5.16 -18.84 -13.06
N ALA A 335 5.84 -18.07 -13.93
CA ALA A 335 5.71 -16.62 -13.97
C ALA A 335 4.30 -16.18 -14.42
N ALA A 336 3.75 -16.84 -15.43
CA ALA A 336 2.40 -16.57 -15.90
C ALA A 336 1.33 -16.89 -14.85
N GLU A 337 1.45 -18.02 -14.15
CA GLU A 337 0.51 -18.41 -13.08
C GLU A 337 0.61 -17.48 -11.87
N ALA A 338 1.80 -16.99 -11.51
CA ALA A 338 1.96 -16.12 -10.35
C ALA A 338 1.46 -14.68 -10.58
N LEU A 339 1.53 -14.19 -11.81
CA LEU A 339 1.13 -12.82 -12.15
C LEU A 339 -0.28 -12.71 -12.73
N GLU A 340 -0.88 -13.82 -13.18
CA GLU A 340 -2.25 -13.90 -13.68
C GLU A 340 -2.60 -12.70 -14.60
N ASP A 341 -3.59 -11.89 -14.21
CA ASP A 341 -4.11 -10.75 -14.96
C ASP A 341 -3.16 -9.54 -15.01
N LEU A 342 -2.08 -9.53 -14.22
CA LEU A 342 -1.09 -8.45 -14.26
C LEU A 342 -0.16 -8.57 -15.48
N ALA A 343 -0.03 -9.76 -16.08
CA ALA A 343 0.82 -9.96 -17.24
C ALA A 343 0.03 -9.75 -18.54
N ASP A 344 0.46 -8.81 -19.39
CA ASP A 344 -0.13 -8.58 -20.71
C ASP A 344 0.11 -9.77 -21.66
N PHE A 345 1.29 -10.39 -21.54
CA PHE A 345 1.68 -11.52 -22.37
C PHE A 345 2.38 -12.60 -21.55
N ALA A 346 1.96 -13.85 -21.76
CA ALA A 346 2.74 -15.02 -21.38
C ALA A 346 3.49 -15.56 -22.60
N MET A 347 4.78 -15.83 -22.43
CA MET A 347 5.66 -16.38 -23.44
C MET A 347 6.46 -17.57 -22.91
N PRO A 348 6.86 -18.51 -23.77
CA PRO A 348 7.81 -19.55 -23.39
C PRO A 348 9.10 -18.93 -22.85
N HIS A 349 9.72 -19.57 -21.86
CA HIS A 349 11.02 -19.13 -21.37
C HIS A 349 12.11 -19.43 -22.43
N PRO A 350 13.12 -18.56 -22.67
CA PRO A 350 14.16 -18.78 -23.68
C PRO A 350 14.93 -20.10 -23.49
N ALA A 351 15.13 -20.53 -22.23
CA ALA A 351 15.72 -21.83 -21.92
C ALA A 351 14.87 -23.03 -22.40
N ALA A 352 13.53 -22.91 -22.40
CA ALA A 352 12.65 -23.94 -22.94
C ALA A 352 12.74 -23.98 -24.47
N ILE A 353 12.84 -22.82 -25.13
CA ILE A 353 13.06 -22.73 -26.58
C ILE A 353 14.37 -23.36 -27.00
N LEU A 354 15.45 -23.11 -26.24
CA LEU A 354 16.75 -23.74 -26.51
C LEU A 354 16.68 -25.27 -26.43
N LYS A 355 15.86 -25.81 -25.51
CA LYS A 355 15.75 -27.26 -25.27
C LYS A 355 14.78 -27.97 -26.21
N HIS A 356 13.67 -27.33 -26.56
CA HIS A 356 12.53 -27.97 -27.24
C HIS A 356 12.22 -27.38 -28.61
N GLY A 357 12.89 -26.29 -29.00
CA GLY A 357 12.56 -25.51 -30.19
C GLY A 357 11.37 -24.58 -29.96
N ASP A 358 11.18 -23.64 -30.89
CA ASP A 358 9.98 -22.78 -30.94
C ASP A 358 8.96 -23.39 -31.92
N SER A 359 7.72 -23.54 -31.48
CA SER A 359 6.58 -23.95 -32.31
C SER A 359 6.06 -22.82 -33.21
N GLY A 360 6.70 -21.65 -33.16
CA GLY A 360 6.27 -20.40 -33.79
C GLY A 360 5.46 -19.50 -32.85
N GLU A 361 5.30 -19.90 -31.59
CA GLU A 361 4.57 -19.15 -30.57
C GLU A 361 5.29 -17.85 -30.21
N VAL A 362 6.64 -17.89 -30.10
CA VAL A 362 7.44 -16.70 -29.77
C VAL A 362 7.26 -15.64 -30.85
N ALA A 363 7.47 -16.00 -32.12
CA ALA A 363 7.31 -15.08 -33.24
C ALA A 363 5.88 -14.49 -33.32
N ARG A 364 4.85 -15.29 -33.01
CA ARG A 364 3.47 -14.80 -32.98
C ARG A 364 3.24 -13.80 -31.86
N LYS A 365 3.72 -14.08 -30.64
CA LYS A 365 3.58 -13.21 -29.47
C LYS A 365 4.39 -11.93 -29.62
N VAL A 366 5.60 -12.01 -30.17
CA VAL A 366 6.43 -10.83 -30.48
C VAL A 366 5.73 -9.89 -31.45
N ARG A 367 5.04 -10.40 -32.47
CA ARG A 367 4.20 -9.56 -33.35
C ARG A 367 3.04 -8.89 -32.60
N GLN A 368 2.42 -9.57 -31.64
CA GLN A 368 1.36 -8.97 -30.81
C GLN A 368 1.92 -7.88 -29.90
N ILE A 369 3.08 -8.11 -29.29
CA ILE A 369 3.79 -7.12 -28.48
C ILE A 369 4.19 -5.92 -29.34
N ALA A 370 4.75 -6.13 -30.54
CA ALA A 370 5.08 -5.06 -31.47
C ALA A 370 3.85 -4.23 -31.87
N GLY A 371 2.72 -4.89 -32.15
CA GLY A 371 1.44 -4.23 -32.40
C GLY A 371 0.99 -3.40 -31.20
N ARG A 372 1.09 -3.95 -29.99
CA ARG A 372 0.74 -3.24 -28.76
C ARG A 372 1.65 -2.06 -28.47
N LEU A 373 2.96 -2.21 -28.69
CA LEU A 373 3.92 -1.10 -28.61
C LEU A 373 3.61 -0.03 -29.64
N GLN A 374 3.19 -0.40 -30.86
CA GLN A 374 2.78 0.56 -31.88
C GLN A 374 1.46 1.24 -31.56
N GLU A 375 0.49 0.55 -30.97
CA GLU A 375 -0.74 1.15 -30.44
C GLU A 375 -0.40 2.14 -29.33
N LEU A 376 0.41 1.71 -28.36
CA LEU A 376 0.89 2.56 -27.29
C LEU A 376 1.77 3.71 -27.80
N ALA A 377 2.48 3.53 -28.93
CA ALA A 377 3.29 4.54 -29.63
C ALA A 377 2.42 5.53 -30.46
N LYS A 378 1.27 5.07 -30.95
CA LYS A 378 0.27 5.90 -31.66
C LYS A 378 -0.61 6.67 -30.68
N ASP A 379 -0.90 6.08 -29.53
CA ASP A 379 -1.34 6.83 -28.37
C ASP A 379 -0.26 7.85 -27.98
N ASP A 380 1.04 7.52 -28.14
CA ASP A 380 2.25 8.36 -27.88
C ASP A 380 2.56 9.46 -28.94
N ASP A 381 1.79 9.59 -30.04
CA ASP A 381 1.73 10.88 -30.77
C ASP A 381 1.03 11.95 -29.90
N GLY A 382 0.42 11.55 -28.80
CA GLY A 382 0.50 12.29 -27.55
C GLY A 382 1.27 11.46 -26.52
N GLU A 383 2.54 11.81 -26.25
CA GLU A 383 3.33 11.38 -25.07
C GLU A 383 2.45 10.72 -24.01
N ASP A 384 2.78 9.55 -23.47
CA ASP A 384 2.15 9.01 -22.25
C ASP A 384 2.39 10.04 -21.14
N THR A 385 1.53 11.05 -21.14
CA THR A 385 1.86 12.35 -20.57
C THR A 385 1.82 12.12 -19.07
N ARG A 386 2.55 12.94 -18.32
CA ARG A 386 2.32 13.03 -16.86
C ARG A 386 0.82 13.10 -16.51
N SER A 387 -0.03 13.57 -17.42
CA SER A 387 -1.49 13.55 -17.35
C SER A 387 -2.11 12.14 -17.31
N ALA A 388 -1.70 11.19 -18.16
CA ALA A 388 -2.25 9.83 -18.15
C ALA A 388 -1.84 9.05 -16.87
N ILE A 389 -0.59 9.23 -16.43
CA ILE A 389 -0.12 8.72 -15.13
C ILE A 389 -0.90 9.36 -13.98
N ALA A 390 -1.15 10.67 -14.04
CA ALA A 390 -1.93 11.37 -13.03
C ALA A 390 -3.40 10.90 -12.95
N VAL A 391 -4.01 10.55 -14.09
CA VAL A 391 -5.36 9.97 -14.12
C VAL A 391 -5.39 8.60 -13.43
N ARG A 392 -4.46 7.70 -13.79
CA ARG A 392 -4.36 6.36 -13.15
C ARG A 392 -4.08 6.46 -11.65
N GLU A 393 -3.18 7.36 -11.25
CA GLU A 393 -2.83 7.58 -9.84
C GLU A 393 -4.02 8.14 -9.05
N TYR A 394 -4.76 9.07 -9.65
CA TYR A 394 -5.98 9.61 -9.07
C TYR A 394 -7.02 8.50 -8.89
N GLU A 395 -7.32 7.69 -9.90
CA GLU A 395 -8.27 6.57 -9.78
C GLU A 395 -7.90 5.59 -8.66
N ARG A 396 -6.60 5.33 -8.45
CA ARG A 396 -6.09 4.41 -7.43
C ARG A 396 -6.05 4.96 -6.01
N SER A 397 -6.08 6.28 -5.82
CA SER A 397 -5.75 6.85 -4.51
C SER A 397 -6.44 8.18 -4.18
N TRP A 398 -7.42 8.62 -4.97
CA TRP A 398 -8.11 9.91 -4.78
C TRP A 398 -8.66 10.14 -3.37
N TRP A 399 -9.06 9.07 -2.66
CA TRP A 399 -9.59 9.13 -1.29
C TRP A 399 -8.52 9.43 -0.25
N GLN A 400 -7.24 9.25 -0.59
CA GLN A 400 -6.08 9.57 0.26
C GLN A 400 -5.57 10.99 0.00
N MET A 401 -5.95 11.60 -1.13
CA MET A 401 -5.55 12.96 -1.51
C MET A 401 -6.36 14.03 -0.75
N VAL A 402 -6.49 13.92 0.57
CA VAL A 402 -7.34 14.79 1.41
C VAL A 402 -6.58 15.24 2.66
N PRO A 403 -6.81 16.47 3.16
CA PRO A 403 -6.07 16.96 4.33
C PRO A 403 -6.48 16.16 5.57
N ARG A 404 -5.50 15.60 6.30
CA ARG A 404 -5.80 14.74 7.48
C ARG A 404 -6.59 15.45 8.58
N THR A 405 -6.47 16.77 8.67
CA THR A 405 -7.15 17.62 9.64
C THR A 405 -8.49 18.17 9.12
N GLY A 406 -8.78 18.04 7.82
CA GLY A 406 -9.87 18.74 7.14
C GLY A 406 -9.49 20.09 6.55
N LYS A 407 -8.34 20.66 6.94
CA LYS A 407 -7.88 21.98 6.49
C LYS A 407 -6.46 21.92 5.95
N GLY A 408 -6.13 22.80 5.02
CA GLY A 408 -4.77 22.94 4.51
C GLY A 408 -4.57 24.28 3.82
N ARG A 409 -3.35 24.54 3.34
CA ARG A 409 -3.06 25.69 2.47
C ARG A 409 -3.29 25.35 1.00
N PHE A 410 -3.59 26.36 0.20
CA PHE A 410 -3.62 26.25 -1.25
C PHE A 410 -2.80 27.35 -1.91
N VAL A 411 -2.35 27.08 -3.13
CA VAL A 411 -1.76 28.08 -4.03
C VAL A 411 -2.34 27.94 -5.43
N LEU A 412 -2.61 29.07 -6.08
CA LEU A 412 -2.99 29.18 -7.48
C LEU A 412 -1.83 29.81 -8.25
N GLN A 413 -1.31 29.13 -9.27
CA GLN A 413 -0.19 29.60 -10.08
C GLN A 413 -0.53 29.57 -11.57
N ALA A 414 -0.26 30.66 -12.30
CA ALA A 414 -0.24 30.64 -13.75
C ALA A 414 1.05 29.95 -14.23
N HIS A 415 0.92 28.99 -15.12
CA HIS A 415 2.02 28.24 -15.71
C HIS A 415 2.12 28.55 -17.22
N TRP A 416 3.12 29.35 -17.57
CA TRP A 416 3.45 29.71 -18.95
C TRP A 416 4.46 28.75 -19.52
N ARG A 417 4.21 28.24 -20.73
CA ARG A 417 5.10 27.30 -21.43
C ARG A 417 5.55 27.87 -22.76
N GLY A 418 6.79 27.53 -23.16
CA GLY A 418 7.29 27.84 -24.51
C GLY A 418 8.07 29.15 -24.63
N LEU A 419 8.43 29.77 -23.51
CA LEU A 419 9.06 31.10 -23.49
C LEU A 419 10.49 31.09 -24.03
N SER A 420 10.87 32.15 -24.74
CA SER A 420 12.27 32.48 -25.01
C SER A 420 12.94 33.12 -23.78
N GLU A 421 14.25 33.28 -23.83
CA GLU A 421 15.02 33.90 -22.75
C GLU A 421 14.66 35.39 -22.57
N GLU A 422 14.40 36.10 -23.67
CA GLU A 422 13.98 37.52 -23.64
C GLU A 422 12.57 37.72 -23.08
N GLU A 423 11.72 36.69 -23.14
CA GLU A 423 10.33 36.73 -22.66
C GLU A 423 10.21 36.46 -21.15
N LEU A 424 11.29 36.02 -20.49
CA LEU A 424 11.29 35.66 -19.06
C LEU A 424 11.01 36.85 -18.15
N ASP A 425 11.35 38.07 -18.57
CA ASP A 425 11.15 39.29 -17.81
C ASP A 425 9.77 39.93 -18.04
N LEU A 426 8.98 39.41 -18.99
CA LEU A 426 7.65 39.95 -19.28
C LEU A 426 6.68 39.76 -18.11
N SER A 427 5.86 40.78 -17.85
CA SER A 427 4.76 40.69 -16.90
C SER A 427 3.67 39.73 -17.41
N GLN A 428 2.80 39.26 -16.52
CA GLN A 428 1.67 38.43 -16.93
C GLN A 428 0.76 39.12 -17.95
N GLU A 429 0.53 40.43 -17.79
CA GLU A 429 -0.27 41.22 -18.74
C GLU A 429 0.38 41.27 -20.13
N ALA A 430 1.71 41.39 -20.18
CA ALA A 430 2.46 41.36 -21.44
C ALA A 430 2.45 39.95 -22.07
N LEU A 431 2.63 38.89 -21.26
CA LEU A 431 2.55 37.50 -21.73
C LEU A 431 1.17 37.15 -22.27
N LEU A 432 0.10 37.69 -21.69
CA LEU A 432 -1.26 37.52 -22.22
C LEU A 432 -1.46 38.13 -23.60
N LYS A 433 -0.60 39.04 -24.07
CA LYS A 433 -0.65 39.59 -25.44
C LYS A 433 0.11 38.72 -26.45
N THR A 434 0.77 37.65 -25.98
CA THR A 434 1.48 36.67 -26.82
C THR A 434 0.56 35.50 -27.22
N GLY A 435 1.08 34.63 -28.09
CA GLY A 435 0.42 33.38 -28.49
C GLY A 435 0.80 32.16 -27.63
N HIS A 436 1.51 32.34 -26.53
CA HIS A 436 1.97 31.22 -25.69
C HIS A 436 0.82 30.55 -24.93
N SER A 437 0.98 29.26 -24.69
CA SER A 437 0.04 28.49 -23.88
C SER A 437 0.23 28.80 -22.40
N VAL A 438 -0.89 29.05 -21.71
CA VAL A 438 -0.96 29.22 -20.26
C VAL A 438 -2.13 28.42 -19.71
N HIS A 439 -1.90 27.80 -18.55
CA HIS A 439 -2.95 27.21 -17.72
C HIS A 439 -2.70 27.57 -16.27
N CYS A 440 -3.69 27.37 -15.42
CA CYS A 440 -3.56 27.56 -13.99
C CYS A 440 -3.35 26.22 -13.30
N ASP A 441 -2.46 26.20 -12.32
CA ASP A 441 -2.26 25.06 -11.44
C ASP A 441 -2.73 25.42 -10.04
N LEU A 442 -3.74 24.69 -9.57
CA LEU A 442 -4.27 24.81 -8.22
C LEU A 442 -3.72 23.66 -7.38
N ARG A 443 -3.02 23.97 -6.29
CA ARG A 443 -2.36 22.98 -5.43
C ARG A 443 -2.83 23.12 -4.00
N PHE A 444 -2.94 22.01 -3.30
CA PHE A 444 -3.56 21.90 -1.99
C PHE A 444 -2.74 21.00 -1.07
N GLU A 445 -2.47 21.48 0.14
CA GLU A 445 -1.73 20.77 1.18
C GLU A 445 -2.52 19.56 1.73
N ILE A 446 -1.95 18.36 1.63
CA ILE A 446 -2.47 17.14 2.29
C ILE A 446 -1.93 17.06 3.72
N ASP A 447 -0.62 17.19 3.83
CA ASP A 447 0.17 17.11 5.05
C ASP A 447 1.49 17.89 4.86
N SER A 448 2.43 17.74 5.78
CA SER A 448 3.71 18.46 5.75
C SER A 448 4.67 18.00 4.65
N GLN A 449 4.32 16.97 3.87
CA GLN A 449 5.20 16.37 2.85
C GLN A 449 4.63 16.48 1.44
N SER A 450 3.30 16.43 1.29
CA SER A 450 2.67 16.25 -0.02
C SER A 450 1.54 17.24 -0.30
N LEU A 451 1.43 17.62 -1.57
CA LEU A 451 0.31 18.37 -2.13
C LEU A 451 -0.44 17.50 -3.14
N TRP A 452 -1.76 17.65 -3.22
CA TRP A 452 -2.50 17.25 -4.43
C TRP A 452 -2.71 18.48 -5.33
N GLY A 453 -2.83 18.25 -6.63
CA GLY A 453 -2.91 19.32 -7.61
C GLY A 453 -3.98 19.10 -8.68
N PHE A 454 -4.50 20.20 -9.20
CA PHE A 454 -5.47 20.23 -10.29
C PHE A 454 -5.09 21.32 -11.28
N THR A 455 -4.87 20.92 -12.53
CA THR A 455 -4.64 21.79 -13.67
C THR A 455 -5.99 22.34 -14.13
N VAL A 456 -6.07 23.64 -14.38
CA VAL A 456 -7.25 24.34 -14.88
C VAL A 456 -6.90 24.92 -16.24
N PHE A 457 -7.57 24.43 -17.28
CA PHE A 457 -7.38 24.88 -18.64
C PHE A 457 -8.18 26.16 -18.87
N GLU A 458 -7.47 27.28 -18.85
CA GLU A 458 -8.03 28.64 -18.95
C GLU A 458 -8.51 28.99 -20.38
N GLY A 459 -8.19 28.16 -21.38
CA GLY A 459 -8.52 28.43 -22.78
C GLY A 459 -7.46 29.30 -23.46
N SER A 460 -7.83 29.96 -24.56
CA SER A 460 -6.90 30.82 -25.31
C SER A 460 -6.59 32.12 -24.56
N THR A 461 -5.46 32.78 -24.86
CA THR A 461 -5.12 34.08 -24.23
C THR A 461 -6.18 35.15 -24.51
N GLU A 462 -6.90 35.06 -25.64
CA GLU A 462 -8.05 35.93 -25.94
C GLU A 462 -9.24 35.68 -25.02
N GLU A 463 -9.57 34.42 -24.74
CA GLU A 463 -10.61 34.07 -23.77
C GLU A 463 -10.24 34.51 -22.36
N ILE A 464 -8.97 34.43 -21.98
CA ILE A 464 -8.48 34.91 -20.68
C ILE A 464 -8.63 36.44 -20.58
N ARG A 465 -8.23 37.19 -21.61
CA ARG A 465 -8.39 38.66 -21.62
C ARG A 465 -9.86 39.10 -21.56
N SER A 466 -10.75 38.39 -22.25
CA SER A 466 -12.18 38.73 -22.32
C SER A 466 -12.96 38.23 -21.10
N LYS A 467 -12.99 36.91 -20.85
CA LYS A 467 -13.78 36.28 -19.77
C LYS A 467 -13.10 36.37 -18.41
N GLY A 468 -11.76 36.38 -18.38
CA GLY A 468 -10.97 36.52 -17.16
C GLY A 468 -10.64 37.98 -16.80
N GLN A 469 -11.15 38.96 -17.55
CA GLN A 469 -10.94 40.40 -17.31
C GLN A 469 -9.45 40.80 -17.26
N GLY A 470 -8.59 40.11 -18.02
CA GLY A 470 -7.13 40.32 -17.99
C GLY A 470 -6.38 39.55 -16.90
N GLU A 471 -7.10 38.80 -16.05
CA GLU A 471 -6.56 37.82 -15.12
C GLU A 471 -6.99 36.39 -15.50
N ALA A 472 -6.61 35.38 -14.72
CA ALA A 472 -7.05 33.99 -14.94
C ALA A 472 -8.58 33.88 -14.81
N ARG A 473 -9.25 33.13 -15.72
CA ARG A 473 -10.71 33.00 -15.72
C ARG A 473 -11.23 32.30 -14.47
N ILE A 474 -10.48 31.40 -13.85
CA ILE A 474 -10.92 30.78 -12.58
C ILE A 474 -11.18 31.82 -11.48
N LEU A 475 -10.51 32.97 -11.51
CA LEU A 475 -10.75 34.07 -10.57
C LEU A 475 -12.09 34.76 -10.81
N HIS A 476 -12.58 34.77 -12.06
CA HIS A 476 -13.80 35.46 -12.51
C HIS A 476 -14.90 34.50 -12.99
N LEU A 477 -14.81 33.21 -12.66
CA LEU A 477 -15.73 32.18 -13.12
C LEU A 477 -17.14 32.42 -12.57
N THR A 478 -18.14 32.57 -13.45
CA THR A 478 -19.56 32.70 -13.07
C THR A 478 -20.19 31.33 -12.82
N PRO A 479 -21.33 31.24 -12.12
CA PRO A 479 -22.01 29.96 -11.86
C PRO A 479 -22.41 29.18 -13.12
N GLU A 480 -22.62 29.86 -14.24
CA GLU A 480 -23.02 29.29 -15.52
C GLU A 480 -21.82 28.83 -16.37
N ASP A 481 -20.59 29.26 -16.03
CA ASP A 481 -19.37 28.90 -16.73
C ASP A 481 -18.61 27.75 -16.02
N SER A 482 -17.79 27.04 -16.77
CA SER A 482 -16.92 25.99 -16.24
C SER A 482 -15.64 25.88 -17.05
N LEU A 483 -14.56 25.52 -16.37
CA LEU A 483 -13.26 25.30 -17.01
C LEU A 483 -12.93 23.82 -16.98
N GLN A 484 -12.40 23.30 -18.08
CA GLN A 484 -11.86 21.95 -18.07
C GLN A 484 -10.61 21.89 -17.19
N GLY A 485 -10.29 20.70 -16.68
CA GLY A 485 -9.10 20.51 -15.89
C GLY A 485 -8.64 19.06 -15.86
N ALA A 486 -7.53 18.84 -15.15
CA ALA A 486 -6.93 17.52 -15.00
C ALA A 486 -6.16 17.42 -13.69
N PHE A 487 -6.28 16.29 -12.98
CA PHE A 487 -5.49 16.05 -11.78
C PHE A 487 -4.01 15.95 -12.10
N LYS A 488 -3.19 16.31 -11.11
CA LYS A 488 -1.73 16.17 -11.14
C LYS A 488 -1.32 15.00 -10.25
N LEU A 489 -0.15 14.44 -10.54
CA LEU A 489 0.57 13.61 -9.58
C LEU A 489 0.80 14.38 -8.28
N LEU A 490 0.94 13.66 -7.17
CA LEU A 490 1.33 14.25 -5.89
C LEU A 490 2.59 15.10 -6.06
N GLN A 491 2.54 16.32 -5.51
CA GLN A 491 3.59 17.31 -5.69
C GLN A 491 4.29 17.58 -4.36
N PRO A 492 5.58 17.91 -4.40
CA PRO A 492 6.32 18.18 -3.19
C PRO A 492 5.88 19.53 -2.58
N HIS A 493 5.98 19.62 -1.25
CA HIS A 493 5.44 20.70 -0.44
C HIS A 493 5.94 22.10 -0.83
N GLU A 494 7.15 22.19 -1.37
CA GLU A 494 7.83 23.41 -1.80
C GLU A 494 7.00 24.21 -2.82
N TRP A 495 6.17 23.54 -3.63
CA TRP A 495 5.33 24.21 -4.63
C TRP A 495 4.33 25.21 -4.04
N LEU A 496 3.99 25.11 -2.75
CA LEU A 496 3.16 26.12 -2.07
C LEU A 496 3.80 27.50 -2.04
N THR A 497 5.14 27.59 -2.07
CA THR A 497 5.87 28.83 -1.81
C THR A 497 6.92 29.18 -2.88
N ILE A 498 7.21 28.26 -3.80
CA ILE A 498 8.29 28.41 -4.80
C ILE A 498 8.18 29.67 -5.67
N ALA A 499 6.96 30.19 -5.88
CA ALA A 499 6.69 31.40 -6.66
C ALA A 499 6.07 32.53 -5.83
N ALA A 500 6.20 32.51 -4.50
CA ALA A 500 5.54 33.44 -3.61
C ALA A 500 6.16 34.85 -3.62
N GLU A 501 7.50 34.95 -3.64
CA GLU A 501 8.19 36.25 -3.65
C GLU A 501 8.46 36.76 -5.07
N LYS A 502 8.81 35.86 -5.99
CA LYS A 502 9.10 36.15 -7.40
C LYS A 502 8.68 34.98 -8.29
N PRO A 503 8.44 35.22 -9.59
CA PRO A 503 8.14 34.14 -10.52
C PRO A 503 9.24 33.07 -10.52
N TYR A 504 8.83 31.80 -10.52
CA TYR A 504 9.74 30.67 -10.67
C TYR A 504 9.95 30.37 -12.16
N ILE A 505 11.22 30.33 -12.58
CA ILE A 505 11.60 30.06 -13.98
C ILE A 505 12.26 28.70 -14.04
N SER A 506 11.80 27.87 -14.98
CA SER A 506 12.35 26.55 -15.25
C SER A 506 13.04 26.56 -16.60
N SER A 507 14.31 26.15 -16.61
CA SER A 507 15.11 26.02 -17.84
C SER A 507 14.55 24.93 -18.77
N PRO A 508 14.89 24.95 -20.07
CA PRO A 508 14.55 23.86 -20.99
C PRO A 508 14.90 22.48 -20.45
N GLY A 509 13.99 21.51 -20.59
CA GLY A 509 14.08 20.18 -19.99
C GLY A 509 13.77 20.11 -18.48
N GLY A 510 13.58 21.26 -17.83
CA GLY A 510 13.15 21.38 -16.44
C GLY A 510 11.64 21.21 -16.24
N VAL A 511 11.18 21.39 -15.00
CA VAL A 511 9.76 21.20 -14.63
C VAL A 511 8.85 22.14 -15.41
N GLY A 512 7.89 21.59 -16.16
CA GLY A 512 6.89 22.34 -16.93
C GLY A 512 7.43 22.96 -18.24
N ALA A 513 8.75 23.00 -18.41
CA ALA A 513 9.43 23.47 -19.61
C ALA A 513 9.35 22.43 -20.73
N THR A 514 9.55 22.87 -21.98
CA THR A 514 9.78 21.93 -23.09
C THR A 514 11.27 21.60 -23.16
N SER A 515 11.66 20.62 -23.96
CA SER A 515 13.09 20.27 -24.15
C SER A 515 13.95 21.44 -24.67
N LYS A 516 13.34 22.48 -25.25
CA LYS A 516 14.04 23.59 -25.91
C LYS A 516 13.63 24.99 -25.43
N LYS A 517 12.57 25.12 -24.62
CA LYS A 517 11.99 26.41 -24.21
C LYS A 517 11.69 26.43 -22.72
N PHE A 518 11.76 27.61 -22.12
CA PHE A 518 11.55 27.81 -20.69
C PHE A 518 10.07 27.69 -20.31
N SER A 519 9.82 27.48 -19.01
CA SER A 519 8.52 27.75 -18.40
C SER A 519 8.64 28.76 -17.27
N LYS A 520 7.54 29.45 -16.99
CA LYS A 520 7.45 30.47 -15.92
C LYS A 520 6.19 30.26 -15.12
N PHE A 521 6.34 30.22 -13.79
CA PHE A 521 5.25 30.10 -12.83
C PHE A 521 5.09 31.41 -12.07
N ILE A 522 3.87 31.93 -12.03
CA ILE A 522 3.53 33.17 -11.33
C ILE A 522 2.43 32.85 -10.33
N GLN A 523 2.65 33.11 -9.03
CA GLN A 523 1.59 32.97 -8.03
C GLN A 523 0.52 34.05 -8.24
N LEU A 524 -0.73 33.62 -8.43
CA LEU A 524 -1.88 34.49 -8.62
C LEU A 524 -2.61 34.74 -7.30
N ASP A 525 -2.71 33.71 -6.46
CA ASP A 525 -3.31 33.78 -5.13
C ASP A 525 -2.82 32.62 -4.26
N ALA A 526 -2.95 32.76 -2.95
CA ALA A 526 -2.69 31.73 -1.96
C ALA A 526 -3.56 31.95 -0.73
N GLY A 527 -3.81 30.90 0.04
CA GLY A 527 -4.60 31.01 1.26
C GLY A 527 -4.80 29.67 1.94
N GLU A 528 -5.82 29.59 2.79
CA GLU A 528 -6.27 28.35 3.42
C GLU A 528 -7.47 27.77 2.67
N TYR A 529 -7.68 26.47 2.82
CA TYR A 529 -8.87 25.79 2.32
C TYR A 529 -9.42 24.81 3.34
N GLU A 530 -10.73 24.61 3.26
CA GLU A 530 -11.47 23.62 4.02
C GLU A 530 -12.00 22.55 3.07
N PHE A 531 -11.71 21.29 3.37
CA PHE A 531 -12.19 20.14 2.61
C PHE A 531 -13.62 19.78 3.06
N SER A 532 -14.50 19.42 2.11
CA SER A 532 -15.87 18.98 2.41
C SER A 532 -16.05 17.49 2.09
N TYR A 533 -16.07 17.11 0.82
CA TYR A 533 -16.24 15.71 0.42
C TYR A 533 -15.45 15.38 -0.85
N ALA A 534 -15.21 14.09 -1.06
CA ALA A 534 -14.73 13.56 -2.33
C ALA A 534 -15.33 12.18 -2.61
N ARG A 535 -15.60 11.93 -3.89
CA ARG A 535 -15.96 10.65 -4.51
C ARG A 535 -15.18 10.51 -5.84
N LEU A 536 -15.17 9.34 -6.46
CA LEU A 536 -14.38 9.08 -7.67
C LEU A 536 -14.57 10.18 -8.74
N HIS A 537 -15.82 10.60 -8.96
CA HIS A 537 -16.20 11.59 -9.98
C HIS A 537 -16.56 12.99 -9.45
N GLY A 538 -16.20 13.33 -8.21
CA GLY A 538 -16.49 14.67 -7.70
C GLY A 538 -15.84 15.03 -6.38
N ARG A 539 -15.46 16.29 -6.21
CA ARG A 539 -14.82 16.83 -5.01
C ARG A 539 -15.25 18.27 -4.74
N GLU A 540 -15.30 18.63 -3.46
CA GLU A 540 -15.64 19.96 -2.99
C GLU A 540 -14.63 20.50 -1.97
N VAL A 541 -14.23 21.75 -2.18
CA VAL A 541 -13.40 22.52 -1.25
C VAL A 541 -13.93 23.95 -1.10
N PHE A 542 -13.63 24.57 0.04
CA PHE A 542 -13.92 25.98 0.32
C PHE A 542 -12.61 26.73 0.43
N LEU A 543 -12.46 27.81 -0.33
CA LEU A 543 -11.21 28.55 -0.45
C LEU A 543 -11.28 29.88 0.31
N HIS A 544 -10.17 30.22 0.97
CA HIS A 544 -9.99 31.45 1.73
C HIS A 544 -8.73 32.20 1.28
N GLY A 545 -8.60 32.44 -0.03
CA GLY A 545 -7.55 33.28 -0.60
C GLY A 545 -7.88 34.76 -0.55
N SER A 546 -7.03 35.60 -1.15
CA SER A 546 -7.30 37.03 -1.30
C SER A 546 -8.20 37.32 -2.51
N LYS A 547 -8.05 36.53 -3.58
CA LYS A 547 -8.78 36.63 -4.85
C LYS A 547 -9.72 35.44 -5.08
N LEU A 548 -9.24 34.22 -4.89
CA LEU A 548 -9.98 32.97 -5.05
C LEU A 548 -10.61 32.57 -3.72
N LYS A 549 -11.92 32.80 -3.59
CA LYS A 549 -12.70 32.54 -2.37
C LYS A 549 -13.95 31.73 -2.65
N GLY A 550 -14.47 31.11 -1.60
CA GLY A 550 -15.75 30.41 -1.59
C GLY A 550 -15.67 28.98 -2.09
N ARG A 551 -16.84 28.41 -2.36
CA ARG A 551 -17.04 27.01 -2.75
C ARG A 551 -16.54 26.75 -4.17
N LEU A 552 -15.73 25.70 -4.32
CA LEU A 552 -15.20 25.24 -5.60
C LEU A 552 -15.51 23.75 -5.77
N LEU A 553 -16.13 23.40 -6.90
CA LEU A 553 -16.49 22.03 -7.25
C LEU A 553 -15.66 21.53 -8.43
N MET A 554 -15.07 20.34 -8.27
CA MET A 554 -14.41 19.60 -9.35
C MET A 554 -15.27 18.38 -9.66
N GLN A 555 -15.67 18.20 -10.92
CA GLN A 555 -16.62 17.14 -11.32
C GLN A 555 -16.19 16.49 -12.62
N TYR A 556 -16.36 15.18 -12.75
CA TYR A 556 -16.16 14.46 -14.01
C TYR A 556 -17.48 14.39 -14.78
N ALA A 557 -17.60 15.14 -15.87
CA ALA A 557 -18.87 15.38 -16.57
C ALA A 557 -18.74 15.27 -18.10
N PRO A 558 -19.82 14.94 -18.84
CA PRO A 558 -19.80 14.84 -20.30
C PRO A 558 -19.49 16.18 -21.00
N VAL A 559 -18.72 16.12 -22.10
CA VAL A 559 -18.46 17.26 -22.98
C VAL A 559 -19.71 17.52 -23.82
N GLY A 560 -20.54 18.48 -23.41
CA GLY A 560 -21.74 18.88 -24.19
C GLY A 560 -22.98 19.24 -23.39
N ALA A 561 -23.00 19.07 -22.07
CA ALA A 561 -24.11 19.52 -21.24
C ALA A 561 -24.12 21.05 -21.06
N LYS A 562 -24.31 21.81 -22.15
CA LYS A 562 -24.92 23.14 -22.07
C LYS A 562 -26.44 22.92 -22.01
N PRO A 563 -27.15 23.42 -20.99
CA PRO A 563 -28.60 23.44 -21.06
C PRO A 563 -29.01 24.40 -22.18
N GLY A 564 -29.62 23.88 -23.25
CA GLY A 564 -30.46 24.68 -24.15
C GLY A 564 -29.97 25.03 -25.56
N ILE A 565 -29.03 24.31 -26.18
CA ILE A 565 -28.76 24.47 -27.63
C ILE A 565 -28.41 23.14 -28.28
N GLY A 566 -29.19 22.72 -29.29
CA GLY A 566 -28.75 21.81 -30.35
C GLY A 566 -29.44 20.44 -30.39
N GLU A 567 -29.99 20.11 -31.56
CA GLU A 567 -30.78 18.93 -31.89
C GLU A 567 -30.00 17.60 -31.83
N GLU A 568 -30.78 16.52 -31.77
CA GLU A 568 -30.40 15.11 -31.80
C GLU A 568 -29.39 14.78 -32.91
N GLY A 569 -28.24 14.22 -32.51
CA GLY A 569 -27.29 13.62 -33.46
C GLY A 569 -25.89 13.49 -32.88
N GLU A 570 -25.51 12.26 -32.52
CA GLU A 570 -24.18 11.81 -32.05
C GLU A 570 -23.69 12.42 -30.73
N SER A 571 -23.99 11.73 -29.61
CA SER A 571 -23.31 11.98 -28.34
C SER A 571 -21.83 11.57 -28.45
N SER A 572 -20.92 12.54 -28.46
CA SER A 572 -19.57 12.29 -27.96
C SER A 572 -19.71 11.71 -26.55
N THR A 573 -19.10 10.55 -26.31
CA THR A 573 -19.11 9.86 -25.01
C THR A 573 -18.00 10.38 -24.09
N ASP A 574 -17.26 11.41 -24.51
CA ASP A 574 -16.09 11.90 -23.82
C ASP A 574 -16.50 12.66 -22.56
N ARG A 575 -15.98 12.20 -21.41
CA ARG A 575 -16.11 12.88 -20.12
C ARG A 575 -14.80 13.59 -19.81
N VAL A 576 -14.90 14.77 -19.22
CA VAL A 576 -13.74 15.56 -18.78
C VAL A 576 -13.95 16.04 -17.37
N TRP A 577 -12.85 16.26 -16.66
CA TRP A 577 -12.90 16.97 -15.39
C TRP A 577 -13.17 18.44 -15.65
N ILE A 578 -14.10 19.01 -14.91
CA ILE A 578 -14.42 20.43 -14.94
C ILE A 578 -14.35 21.02 -13.54
N VAL A 579 -14.02 22.30 -13.45
CA VAL A 579 -14.09 23.11 -12.24
C VAL A 579 -15.17 24.18 -12.38
N LYS A 580 -15.97 24.35 -11.33
CA LYS A 580 -17.11 25.28 -11.25
C LYS A 580 -17.16 26.01 -9.91
N LYS A 581 -17.70 27.23 -9.93
CA LYS A 581 -18.05 27.99 -8.72
C LYS A 581 -19.58 28.14 -8.63
N PRO A 582 -20.26 27.29 -7.86
CA PRO A 582 -21.72 27.39 -7.73
C PRO A 582 -22.13 28.70 -7.04
N GLU A 583 -23.32 29.21 -7.37
CA GLU A 583 -23.93 30.35 -6.68
C GLU A 583 -24.17 30.02 -5.20
N SER A 584 -24.76 28.84 -4.92
CA SER A 584 -24.97 28.37 -3.56
C SER A 584 -23.64 27.99 -2.89
N GLN A 585 -23.38 28.66 -1.76
CA GLN A 585 -22.26 28.36 -0.86
C GLN A 585 -22.62 27.32 0.21
N GLU A 586 -23.81 26.71 0.14
CA GLU A 586 -24.17 25.62 1.06
C GLU A 586 -23.36 24.36 0.73
N PRO A 587 -22.72 23.71 1.71
CA PRO A 587 -21.93 22.51 1.49
C PRO A 587 -22.77 21.33 0.98
N TYR A 588 -22.20 20.49 0.12
CA TYR A 588 -22.85 19.25 -0.29
C TYR A 588 -23.19 18.37 0.91
N THR A 589 -22.31 18.30 1.91
CA THR A 589 -22.50 17.49 3.12
C THR A 589 -23.58 18.01 4.06
N ALA A 590 -23.99 19.27 3.91
CA ALA A 590 -25.12 19.85 4.65
C ALA A 590 -26.47 19.61 3.96
N THR A 591 -26.46 19.41 2.64
CA THR A 591 -27.66 19.29 1.80
C THR A 591 -28.00 17.84 1.44
N HIS A 592 -27.08 16.90 1.67
CA HIS A 592 -27.25 15.48 1.35
C HIS A 592 -27.07 14.63 2.58
N ASN A 593 -27.96 13.65 2.76
CA ASN A 593 -27.84 12.67 3.82
C ASN A 593 -26.76 11.64 3.47
N LEU A 594 -25.83 11.38 4.40
CA LEU A 594 -24.73 10.45 4.19
C LEU A 594 -25.21 9.04 3.78
N ALA A 595 -26.27 8.52 4.40
CA ALA A 595 -26.79 7.19 4.09
C ALA A 595 -27.29 7.09 2.64
N ASP A 596 -28.01 8.12 2.18
CA ASP A 596 -28.50 8.16 0.80
C ASP A 596 -27.36 8.24 -0.22
N VAL A 597 -26.31 9.03 0.09
CA VAL A 597 -25.11 9.12 -0.76
C VAL A 597 -24.35 7.79 -0.82
N VAL A 598 -24.21 7.10 0.32
CA VAL A 598 -23.61 5.76 0.36
C VAL A 598 -24.41 4.79 -0.52
N SER A 599 -25.74 4.72 -0.36
CA SER A 599 -26.60 3.86 -1.19
C SER A 599 -26.54 4.21 -2.69
N GLU A 600 -26.45 5.50 -3.04
CA GLU A 600 -26.25 5.93 -4.44
C GLU A 600 -24.93 5.40 -5.00
N LEU A 601 -23.85 5.49 -4.23
CA LEU A 601 -22.51 5.07 -4.65
C LEU A 601 -22.37 3.55 -4.73
N GLU A 602 -23.03 2.80 -3.85
CA GLU A 602 -23.18 1.35 -3.95
C GLU A 602 -23.82 0.95 -5.28
N GLN A 603 -24.94 1.59 -5.65
CA GLN A 603 -25.63 1.32 -6.92
C GLN A 603 -24.75 1.65 -8.14
N LYS A 604 -23.85 2.63 -8.00
CA LYS A 604 -22.91 3.06 -9.04
C LYS A 604 -21.59 2.27 -9.04
N GLY A 605 -21.43 1.31 -8.14
CA GLY A 605 -20.22 0.48 -8.03
C GLY A 605 -18.96 1.25 -7.64
N GLN A 606 -19.10 2.35 -6.88
CA GLN A 606 -17.96 3.06 -6.29
C GLN A 606 -17.68 2.49 -4.90
N ASP A 607 -16.40 2.35 -4.56
CA ASP A 607 -15.91 1.61 -3.39
C ASP A 607 -15.48 2.51 -2.22
N LYS A 608 -15.36 3.82 -2.44
CA LYS A 608 -14.92 4.79 -1.42
C LYS A 608 -15.77 6.06 -1.46
N LEU A 609 -15.93 6.67 -0.30
CA LEU A 609 -16.43 8.03 -0.10
C LEU A 609 -15.58 8.71 0.97
N VAL A 610 -15.16 9.94 0.74
CA VAL A 610 -14.57 10.78 1.78
C VAL A 610 -15.57 11.85 2.17
N TRP A 611 -15.89 11.93 3.46
CA TRP A 611 -16.95 12.77 3.98
C TRP A 611 -16.51 13.58 5.20
N SER A 612 -16.88 14.85 5.28
CA SER A 612 -16.69 15.70 6.46
C SER A 612 -18.05 16.27 6.88
N ASP A 613 -18.39 16.15 8.16
CA ASP A 613 -19.70 16.60 8.68
C ASP A 613 -19.94 18.08 8.40
N ARG A 614 -18.89 18.90 8.50
CA ARG A 614 -18.84 20.28 8.00
C ARG A 614 -17.54 20.50 7.23
N PRO A 615 -17.48 21.47 6.30
CA PRO A 615 -16.22 21.86 5.68
C PRO A 615 -15.16 22.14 6.75
N GLY A 616 -13.98 21.54 6.58
CA GLY A 616 -12.86 21.75 7.48
C GLY A 616 -12.83 20.84 8.71
N ASP A 617 -13.88 20.05 8.95
CA ASP A 617 -13.84 18.97 9.93
C ASP A 617 -12.96 17.81 9.42
N ARG A 618 -12.49 16.97 10.35
CA ARG A 618 -11.64 15.83 10.01
C ARG A 618 -12.37 14.89 9.03
N PRO A 619 -11.84 14.64 7.83
CA PRO A 619 -12.50 13.80 6.86
C PRO A 619 -12.50 12.33 7.31
N GLN A 620 -13.64 11.69 7.11
CA GLN A 620 -13.86 10.27 7.31
C GLN A 620 -13.77 9.59 5.95
N ILE A 621 -12.89 8.59 5.84
CA ILE A 621 -12.82 7.72 4.66
C ILE A 621 -13.76 6.55 4.94
N LEU A 622 -14.81 6.45 4.16
CA LEU A 622 -15.84 5.43 4.24
C LEU A 622 -15.63 4.44 3.10
N ASP A 623 -15.52 3.17 3.46
CA ASP A 623 -15.55 2.07 2.51
C ASP A 623 -17.01 1.81 2.14
N ILE A 624 -17.31 1.95 0.86
CA ILE A 624 -18.64 1.70 0.33
C ILE A 624 -18.66 0.24 -0.08
N ASP A 625 -19.23 -0.57 0.81
CA ASP A 625 -19.22 -2.03 0.74
C ASP A 625 -20.17 -2.55 -0.34
N GLY A 626 -19.82 -2.33 -1.60
CA GLY A 626 -20.15 -3.22 -2.72
C GLY A 626 -19.26 -4.48 -2.76
N HIS A 627 -18.18 -4.53 -1.95
CA HIS A 627 -17.17 -5.58 -2.00
C HIS A 627 -16.82 -6.25 -0.66
N ASN A 628 -17.47 -5.90 0.45
CA ASN A 628 -17.30 -6.62 1.72
C ASN A 628 -18.58 -6.70 2.59
N ALA A 629 -19.76 -6.62 1.96
CA ALA A 629 -20.99 -6.96 2.67
C ALA A 629 -21.06 -8.49 2.91
N LEU A 630 -20.81 -8.93 4.14
CA LEU A 630 -21.29 -10.21 4.65
C LEU A 630 -22.81 -10.20 4.51
N SER A 631 -23.35 -10.81 3.45
CA SER A 631 -24.80 -11.02 3.36
C SER A 631 -25.21 -12.00 4.46
N GLU A 632 -26.02 -11.55 5.43
CA GLU A 632 -26.78 -12.48 6.27
C GLU A 632 -27.87 -13.07 5.39
N LYS A 633 -27.66 -14.31 4.96
CA LYS A 633 -28.68 -15.07 4.22
C LYS A 633 -29.52 -15.86 5.22
N GLU A 634 -30.84 -15.68 5.14
CA GLU A 634 -31.81 -16.50 5.86
C GLU A 634 -32.52 -17.43 4.88
N TYR A 635 -32.19 -18.72 4.89
CA TYR A 635 -32.96 -19.73 4.18
C TYR A 635 -34.08 -20.23 5.08
N HIS A 636 -35.32 -20.37 4.61
CA HIS A 636 -36.43 -20.94 5.40
C HIS A 636 -36.90 -22.25 4.80
N ALA A 637 -37.06 -23.25 5.65
CA ALA A 637 -37.24 -24.65 5.28
C ALA A 637 -38.34 -25.28 6.12
N ALA A 638 -39.46 -25.67 5.54
CA ALA A 638 -40.58 -26.21 6.30
C ALA A 638 -40.19 -27.47 7.10
N ILE A 639 -40.55 -27.49 8.39
CA ILE A 639 -40.57 -28.68 9.23
C ILE A 639 -41.81 -29.47 8.80
N PHE A 640 -41.61 -30.64 8.22
CA PHE A 640 -42.71 -31.44 7.67
C PHE A 640 -43.11 -32.62 8.57
N LYS A 641 -42.31 -32.99 9.59
CA LYS A 641 -42.72 -33.99 10.59
C LYS A 641 -41.92 -33.89 11.90
N ALA A 642 -42.60 -34.14 13.02
CA ALA A 642 -42.01 -34.31 14.34
C ALA A 642 -42.41 -35.67 14.92
N ASP A 643 -41.44 -36.51 15.30
CA ASP A 643 -41.68 -37.73 16.07
C ASP A 643 -41.83 -37.36 17.55
N ALA A 644 -43.08 -37.36 18.02
CA ALA A 644 -43.46 -36.86 19.34
C ALA A 644 -42.78 -37.61 20.50
N GLU A 645 -42.56 -38.92 20.34
CA GLU A 645 -41.98 -39.79 21.37
C GLU A 645 -40.46 -39.69 21.41
N LYS A 646 -39.80 -39.57 20.25
CA LYS A 646 -38.33 -39.53 20.16
C LYS A 646 -37.75 -38.11 20.18
N ARG A 647 -38.61 -37.09 20.13
CA ARG A 647 -38.26 -35.67 20.02
C ARG A 647 -37.37 -35.35 18.81
N LEU A 648 -37.67 -36.00 17.68
CA LEU A 648 -36.97 -35.80 16.42
C LEU A 648 -37.79 -34.94 15.47
N VAL A 649 -37.12 -34.00 14.81
CA VAL A 649 -37.72 -33.11 13.81
C VAL A 649 -36.94 -33.24 12.53
N PHE A 650 -37.63 -33.45 11.41
CA PHE A 650 -37.03 -33.55 10.09
C PHE A 650 -37.51 -32.39 9.21
N GLY A 651 -36.59 -31.85 8.39
CA GLY A 651 -36.85 -30.72 7.50
C GLY A 651 -35.93 -30.69 6.29
N VAL A 652 -36.43 -30.16 5.16
CA VAL A 652 -35.65 -29.93 3.93
C VAL A 652 -35.15 -28.50 4.00
N VAL A 653 -33.86 -28.34 4.24
CA VAL A 653 -33.20 -27.06 4.47
C VAL A 653 -33.11 -26.21 3.20
N SER A 654 -32.87 -26.86 2.05
CA SER A 654 -32.87 -26.22 0.74
C SER A 654 -33.15 -27.25 -0.35
N GLU A 655 -33.82 -26.83 -1.42
CA GLU A 655 -34.18 -27.66 -2.57
C GLU A 655 -33.68 -26.99 -3.88
N PRO A 656 -33.01 -27.74 -4.78
CA PRO A 656 -32.46 -27.16 -6.01
C PRO A 656 -33.53 -26.61 -6.94
N LEU A 657 -33.17 -25.55 -7.68
CA LEU A 657 -34.00 -24.95 -8.73
C LEU A 657 -35.37 -24.43 -8.25
N THR A 658 -35.55 -24.30 -6.94
CA THR A 658 -36.72 -23.68 -6.32
C THR A 658 -36.35 -22.26 -5.92
N VAL A 659 -37.19 -21.29 -6.32
CA VAL A 659 -37.02 -19.87 -5.95
C VAL A 659 -37.35 -19.72 -4.47
N ASP A 660 -36.41 -19.20 -3.68
CA ASP A 660 -36.62 -18.98 -2.25
C ASP A 660 -37.43 -17.69 -1.97
N ALA A 661 -37.67 -17.43 -0.69
CA ALA A 661 -38.45 -16.26 -0.23
C ALA A 661 -37.81 -14.90 -0.58
N GLN A 662 -36.55 -14.88 -1.02
CA GLN A 662 -35.77 -13.69 -1.39
C GLN A 662 -35.50 -13.63 -2.91
N GLY A 663 -36.03 -14.59 -3.69
CA GLY A 663 -35.89 -14.63 -5.14
C GLY A 663 -34.61 -15.30 -5.64
N ASP A 664 -33.80 -15.89 -4.75
CA ASP A 664 -32.59 -16.62 -5.11
C ASP A 664 -32.94 -18.07 -5.53
N VAL A 665 -32.14 -18.65 -6.44
CA VAL A 665 -32.26 -20.04 -6.89
C VAL A 665 -30.90 -20.71 -6.70
N LEU A 666 -30.85 -21.77 -5.89
CA LEU A 666 -29.61 -22.51 -5.61
C LEU A 666 -29.48 -23.75 -6.50
N SER A 667 -28.24 -24.05 -6.93
CA SER A 667 -27.93 -25.31 -7.63
C SER A 667 -27.68 -26.49 -6.66
N GLU A 668 -27.75 -27.73 -7.17
CA GLU A 668 -27.48 -28.95 -6.39
C GLU A 668 -26.07 -28.90 -5.75
N GLU A 669 -25.07 -28.40 -6.48
CA GLU A 669 -23.69 -28.28 -6.00
C GLU A 669 -23.54 -27.20 -4.91
N GLU A 670 -24.30 -26.11 -5.00
CA GLU A 670 -24.27 -25.05 -3.98
C GLU A 670 -24.93 -25.50 -2.68
N ILE A 671 -26.03 -26.24 -2.79
CA ILE A 671 -26.75 -26.84 -1.65
C ILE A 671 -25.86 -27.88 -0.95
N GLU A 672 -25.19 -28.75 -1.70
CA GLU A 672 -24.25 -29.74 -1.14
C GLU A 672 -23.09 -29.06 -0.41
N ARG A 673 -22.52 -27.99 -1.00
CA ARG A 673 -21.46 -27.20 -0.36
C ARG A 673 -21.93 -26.54 0.93
N PHE A 674 -23.13 -25.96 0.96
CA PHE A 674 -23.70 -25.37 2.18
C PHE A 674 -23.94 -26.42 3.27
N ALA A 675 -24.48 -27.59 2.91
CA ALA A 675 -24.70 -28.69 3.83
C ALA A 675 -23.38 -29.17 4.48
N HIS A 676 -22.32 -29.35 3.69
CA HIS A 676 -21.02 -29.77 4.20
C HIS A 676 -20.37 -28.69 5.07
N ASN A 677 -20.42 -27.42 4.65
CA ASN A 677 -19.86 -26.32 5.42
C ASN A 677 -20.56 -26.12 6.78
N PHE A 678 -21.87 -26.33 6.83
CA PHE A 678 -22.62 -26.25 8.08
C PHE A 678 -22.21 -27.36 9.07
N LEU A 679 -21.98 -28.58 8.57
CA LEU A 679 -21.46 -29.69 9.37
C LEU A 679 -20.01 -29.47 9.83
N ILE A 680 -19.15 -28.85 9.03
CA ILE A 680 -17.75 -28.61 9.41
C ILE A 680 -17.64 -27.47 10.44
N ASN A 681 -18.38 -26.38 10.25
CA ASN A 681 -18.06 -25.11 10.90
C ASN A 681 -19.04 -24.63 11.96
N SER A 682 -20.31 -25.08 11.94
CA SER A 682 -21.34 -24.52 12.82
C SER A 682 -21.99 -25.56 13.73
N GLN A 683 -22.76 -26.50 13.18
CA GLN A 683 -23.57 -27.49 13.92
C GLN A 683 -24.39 -26.95 15.11
N LYS A 684 -24.63 -25.63 15.17
CA LYS A 684 -25.32 -24.95 16.26
C LYS A 684 -26.70 -24.51 15.80
N PHE A 685 -27.64 -24.54 16.73
CA PHE A 685 -29.02 -24.06 16.54
C PHE A 685 -29.29 -22.90 17.48
N ASP A 686 -30.05 -21.93 17.02
CA ASP A 686 -30.62 -20.86 17.83
C ASP A 686 -32.10 -20.67 17.47
N VAL A 687 -32.74 -19.63 18.04
CA VAL A 687 -34.13 -19.28 17.70
C VAL A 687 -34.14 -17.95 16.99
N ARG A 688 -34.53 -17.97 15.71
CA ARG A 688 -34.70 -16.77 14.87
C ARG A 688 -33.43 -15.91 14.82
N HIS A 689 -32.26 -16.53 14.66
CA HIS A 689 -30.97 -15.83 14.50
C HIS A 689 -30.70 -14.83 15.64
N ASN A 690 -31.18 -15.15 16.85
CA ASN A 690 -30.89 -14.38 18.04
C ASN A 690 -29.49 -14.68 18.61
N TRP A 691 -28.75 -15.58 17.96
CA TRP A 691 -27.40 -16.02 18.29
C TRP A 691 -27.25 -16.63 19.69
N LYS A 692 -28.37 -17.01 20.31
CA LYS A 692 -28.41 -17.72 21.60
C LYS A 692 -28.63 -19.21 21.34
N GLN A 693 -27.57 -19.98 21.54
CA GLN A 693 -27.58 -21.40 21.28
C GLN A 693 -28.66 -22.14 22.09
N VAL A 694 -29.45 -22.97 21.43
CA VAL A 694 -30.43 -23.88 22.05
C VAL A 694 -29.89 -25.30 22.16
N ARG A 695 -30.44 -26.09 23.09
CA ARG A 695 -30.08 -27.51 23.24
C ARG A 695 -30.81 -28.36 22.19
N ALA A 696 -30.23 -28.42 21.00
CA ALA A 696 -30.62 -29.31 19.92
C ALA A 696 -29.37 -29.88 19.24
N SER A 697 -29.45 -31.09 18.68
CA SER A 697 -28.32 -31.72 18.00
C SER A 697 -28.75 -32.40 16.72
N ILE A 698 -27.91 -32.32 15.70
CA ILE A 698 -28.09 -33.03 14.44
C ILE A 698 -27.95 -34.53 14.72
N VAL A 699 -28.92 -35.31 14.27
CA VAL A 699 -28.83 -36.78 14.26
C VAL A 699 -28.66 -37.32 12.85
N GLU A 700 -29.13 -36.57 11.84
CA GLU A 700 -29.03 -36.93 10.43
C GLU A 700 -28.85 -35.65 9.58
N SER A 701 -27.98 -35.68 8.57
CA SER A 701 -27.84 -34.61 7.58
C SER A 701 -27.28 -35.18 6.29
N TRP A 702 -28.00 -35.05 5.17
CA TRP A 702 -27.63 -35.66 3.90
C TRP A 702 -28.25 -34.96 2.70
N ILE A 703 -27.70 -35.25 1.51
CA ILE A 703 -28.19 -34.76 0.21
C ILE A 703 -28.96 -35.87 -0.50
N ALA A 704 -30.18 -35.57 -0.94
CA ALA A 704 -31.02 -36.46 -1.74
C ALA A 704 -30.32 -36.89 -3.04
N LYS A 705 -30.12 -38.21 -3.25
CA LYS A 705 -29.41 -38.72 -4.43
C LYS A 705 -30.31 -39.03 -5.63
N SER A 706 -31.63 -39.05 -5.42
CA SER A 706 -32.65 -39.12 -6.47
C SER A 706 -33.90 -38.40 -6.00
N ASP A 707 -34.88 -38.24 -6.88
CA ASP A 707 -36.23 -37.88 -6.47
C ASP A 707 -36.84 -39.08 -5.74
N PHE A 708 -37.50 -38.87 -4.61
CA PHE A 708 -38.24 -39.92 -3.91
C PHE A 708 -39.35 -39.32 -3.05
N GLU A 709 -40.37 -40.13 -2.77
CA GLU A 709 -41.39 -39.78 -1.80
C GLU A 709 -40.93 -40.24 -0.41
N TRP A 710 -40.93 -39.33 0.56
CA TRP A 710 -40.61 -39.64 1.93
C TRP A 710 -41.61 -39.01 2.86
N MET A 711 -42.31 -39.86 3.62
CA MET A 711 -43.28 -39.45 4.64
C MET A 711 -44.40 -38.53 4.11
N GLY A 712 -44.82 -38.72 2.85
CA GLY A 712 -45.93 -37.99 2.21
C GLY A 712 -45.53 -36.68 1.49
N GLN A 713 -44.23 -36.41 1.35
CA GLN A 713 -43.71 -35.32 0.53
C GLN A 713 -42.79 -35.86 -0.55
N VAL A 714 -42.86 -35.25 -1.74
CA VAL A 714 -41.92 -35.49 -2.83
C VAL A 714 -40.67 -34.67 -2.57
N ILE A 715 -39.53 -35.33 -2.40
CA ILE A 715 -38.22 -34.71 -2.21
C ILE A 715 -37.45 -34.82 -3.51
N LYS A 716 -37.02 -33.68 -4.07
CA LYS A 716 -36.18 -33.67 -5.28
C LYS A 716 -34.75 -34.10 -4.98
N LYS A 717 -34.11 -34.69 -5.98
CA LYS A 717 -32.67 -34.92 -6.03
C LYS A 717 -31.93 -33.60 -5.78
N GLY A 718 -30.87 -33.68 -4.98
CA GLY A 718 -30.03 -32.54 -4.61
C GLY A 718 -30.52 -31.74 -3.40
N SER A 719 -31.70 -32.03 -2.87
CA SER A 719 -32.20 -31.40 -1.65
C SER A 719 -31.36 -31.75 -0.43
N TRP A 720 -31.15 -30.76 0.45
CA TRP A 720 -30.49 -30.98 1.74
C TRP A 720 -31.53 -31.24 2.82
N ILE A 721 -31.45 -32.41 3.45
CA ILE A 721 -32.34 -32.86 4.52
C ILE A 721 -31.57 -32.93 5.83
N ILE A 722 -32.18 -32.44 6.93
CA ILE A 722 -31.66 -32.62 8.29
C ILE A 722 -32.69 -33.28 9.20
N GLY A 723 -32.19 -34.07 10.14
CA GLY A 723 -32.90 -34.58 11.31
C GLY A 723 -32.26 -34.03 12.58
N VAL A 724 -33.06 -33.43 13.45
CA VAL A 724 -32.59 -32.75 14.66
C VAL A 724 -33.31 -33.32 15.88
N LYS A 725 -32.54 -33.68 16.91
CA LYS A 725 -33.06 -34.04 18.23
C LYS A 725 -33.13 -32.81 19.12
N VAL A 726 -34.32 -32.53 19.64
CA VAL A 726 -34.57 -31.35 20.49
C VAL A 726 -34.61 -31.77 21.95
N PHE A 727 -33.64 -31.28 22.74
CA PHE A 727 -33.53 -31.56 24.18
C PHE A 727 -34.17 -30.45 25.04
N ASP A 728 -34.42 -29.29 24.45
CA ASP A 728 -35.04 -28.14 25.11
C ASP A 728 -36.58 -28.29 25.18
N ASP A 729 -37.14 -28.31 26.39
CA ASP A 729 -38.57 -28.55 26.61
C ASP A 729 -39.47 -27.41 26.14
N ASP A 730 -39.02 -26.16 26.25
CA ASP A 730 -39.78 -24.98 25.82
C ASP A 730 -39.79 -24.89 24.28
N LEU A 731 -38.64 -25.10 23.66
CA LEU A 731 -38.51 -25.19 22.20
C LEU A 731 -39.35 -26.35 21.65
N TRP A 732 -39.31 -27.52 22.30
CA TRP A 732 -40.12 -28.66 21.92
C TRP A 732 -41.63 -28.41 22.05
N GLY A 733 -42.04 -27.72 23.13
CA GLY A 733 -43.42 -27.26 23.32
C GLY A 733 -43.89 -26.36 22.18
N LYS A 734 -43.07 -25.40 21.76
CA LYS A 734 -43.37 -24.46 20.66
C LYS A 734 -43.41 -25.13 19.28
N ILE A 735 -42.57 -26.14 19.05
CA ILE A 735 -42.63 -26.96 17.81
C ILE A 735 -43.93 -27.76 17.76
N LYS A 736 -44.30 -28.44 18.86
CA LYS A 736 -45.56 -29.20 18.94
C LYS A 736 -46.81 -28.33 18.79
N ALA A 737 -46.77 -27.11 19.32
CA ALA A 737 -47.84 -26.13 19.17
C ALA A 737 -47.90 -25.50 17.77
N GLY A 738 -46.98 -25.86 16.86
CA GLY A 738 -46.91 -25.31 15.51
C GLY A 738 -46.51 -23.83 15.47
N VAL A 739 -45.83 -23.32 16.50
CA VAL A 739 -45.31 -21.94 16.55
C VAL A 739 -44.03 -21.84 15.71
N TYR A 740 -43.18 -22.87 15.75
CA TYR A 740 -42.02 -22.99 14.87
C TYR A 740 -42.29 -24.10 13.85
N ARG A 741 -42.42 -23.70 12.59
CA ARG A 741 -42.83 -24.56 11.47
C ARG A 741 -41.74 -24.76 10.44
N ALA A 742 -40.55 -24.21 10.66
CA ALA A 742 -39.47 -24.24 9.70
C ALA A 742 -38.10 -24.20 10.40
N PHE A 743 -37.11 -24.86 9.81
CA PHE A 743 -35.71 -24.58 10.04
C PHE A 743 -35.31 -23.32 9.27
N SER A 744 -34.32 -22.59 9.79
CA SER A 744 -33.67 -21.54 9.04
C SER A 744 -32.16 -21.66 9.13
N VAL A 745 -31.47 -21.52 8.00
CA VAL A 745 -30.00 -21.46 7.98
C VAL A 745 -29.60 -20.00 7.87
N GLY A 746 -28.98 -19.51 8.93
CA GLY A 746 -28.29 -18.23 8.96
C GLY A 746 -26.84 -18.46 8.57
N GLY A 747 -26.39 -17.81 7.50
CA GLY A 747 -25.01 -17.90 7.02
C GLY A 747 -24.53 -16.57 6.48
N ARG A 748 -23.24 -16.27 6.67
CA ARG A 748 -22.57 -15.14 6.02
C ARG A 748 -21.82 -15.65 4.80
N GLY A 749 -22.20 -15.16 3.62
CA GLY A 749 -21.60 -15.58 2.35
C GLY A 749 -21.15 -14.39 1.50
N VAL A 750 -20.03 -14.57 0.78
CA VAL A 750 -19.49 -13.63 -0.20
C VAL A 750 -20.02 -14.00 -1.58
N ARG A 751 -20.62 -13.04 -2.29
CA ARG A 751 -21.15 -13.25 -3.64
C ARG A 751 -20.04 -13.06 -4.67
N VAL A 752 -19.64 -14.12 -5.37
CA VAL A 752 -18.67 -14.04 -6.47
C VAL A 752 -19.43 -14.24 -7.78
N ARG A 753 -19.47 -13.23 -8.66
CA ARG A 753 -20.19 -13.35 -9.92
C ARG A 753 -19.30 -14.04 -10.98
N ARG A 754 -19.77 -15.15 -11.54
CA ARG A 754 -19.23 -15.76 -12.77
C ARG A 754 -19.69 -14.91 -13.96
N VAL A 755 -18.77 -14.19 -14.60
CA VAL A 755 -19.06 -13.47 -15.85
C VAL A 755 -18.95 -14.45 -17.02
N ARG A 756 -20.06 -14.67 -17.74
CA ARG A 756 -20.04 -15.27 -19.07
C ARG A 756 -19.87 -14.15 -20.08
N PHE A 757 -18.84 -14.25 -20.93
CA PHE A 757 -18.66 -13.34 -22.05
C PHE A 757 -19.74 -13.65 -23.11
N ALA A 758 -20.46 -12.61 -23.53
CA ALA A 758 -21.26 -12.60 -24.76
C ALA A 758 -20.54 -11.76 -25.79
#